data_AF-A0AB39D625-F1
#
_entry.id   AF-A0AB39D625-F1
#
_cell.length_a   1.000
_cell.length_b   1.000
_cell.length_c   1.000
_cell.angle_alpha   90.00
_cell.angle_beta   90.00
_cell.angle_gamma   90.00
#
_symmetry.space_group_name_H-M   'P 1'
#
loop_
_entity.id
_entity.type
_entity.pdbx_description
1 polymer ?
#
loop_
_entity_poly.entity_id
_entity_poly.type
_entity_poly.pdbx_seq_one_letter_code
_entity_poly.pdbx_strand_id
1 'polypeptide(L)'
;MIMLLDIMAWLDERVDRRADLCLDSRQLRPGDVFFACPGIAADGRAYMDAAVAAGAAAIVRQAGGPHPSPDAVPVLEIDNLTALLGEVAHLWYGRPSDALTVIAVTGTNGKTSATQWIAAALNAEGMPCGTIGTLGVTLADGSNLGGALTTPDVLTLHRSLAAIVRAGGVAAAIEASSIGIEQGRLDGVSIQVAGFTNLTRDHLDYHGTEERYKQAKFALFARAGLRGAVINADDAAGCELLAGAAPSGHRVGYSLRRDSAAAFRAEDIQHGAKGLVFNLVAPDGSAQILTHLVGEHNISNLLLVAGVLRELGWGLSRIARALAVLHPVPGRLQVVTALGGASAARPQPLVVVDYAHTPDALERVLTALRPLALGRGGRLRCVFGCGGDRDAGKRPLMGAVAARLADEVVVTTDNPRTESPEAIIEQILAGMPARPAVRVDRADAILDSIWGAGEHDVVLLAGKGHETYQEVRHVRSAFDDREWARFALTWQQGATVSTDTRTLPAGAVFLALEGERFDGHDHLADAAAAGARAAIVARPIPDAGLPLIVLGDTRQALQRAATAWRRQFRMPVIAVTGSNGKTTTKEMISAILAAWCGEAGRLATHGNLNNEIGLPLTVLRLRPAHRAAVLELGMNHPGEIPVLAAIAQPTVALVNNAQREHQEFMNTVEAVARENGAVLQALPADGVAVFPADEDYSGLWRELAGGRLTRCFGFAETADAHASQIRAGTAQTEFRLHLGAETVPVVLHAPGRHNLRNALAAAACAWAAGAPAAAIAAGLGAFAPVGGRMQPRPLADGFQLIDDSYNANPDSVRAAIDVLAGLDGRRILVLGDMAEVGDQGPAMHAEVGAYARQCGVDALLTLGPAARGAAQAFGPQAQAFDTFDELLPHLLAARPGHILVKGSRSMRMERVVQALDTGAAVRGGDHAA
;
A
#
# COMPACT_ATOMS: atom_id res chain seq x y z
N MET A 1 39.18 -45.80 9.19
CA MET A 1 39.18 -44.40 8.72
C MET A 1 38.66 -44.44 7.29
N ILE A 2 37.35 -44.31 7.13
CA ILE A 2 36.70 -44.30 5.82
C ILE A 2 37.21 -43.05 5.08
N MET A 3 37.81 -43.24 3.90
CA MET A 3 38.38 -42.14 3.11
C MET A 3 37.27 -41.45 2.30
N LEU A 4 37.48 -40.20 1.89
CA LEU A 4 36.56 -39.43 1.04
C LEU A 4 36.01 -40.22 -0.17
N LEU A 5 36.86 -41.09 -0.76
CA LEU A 5 36.51 -41.97 -1.87
C LEU A 5 35.45 -43.02 -1.51
N ASP A 6 35.43 -43.50 -0.27
CA ASP A 6 34.48 -44.49 0.19
C ASP A 6 33.08 -43.87 0.35
N ILE A 7 32.99 -42.61 0.81
CA ILE A 7 31.71 -41.88 0.87
C ILE A 7 31.14 -41.72 -0.55
N MET A 8 32.00 -41.37 -1.52
CA MET A 8 31.56 -41.20 -2.91
C MET A 8 31.14 -42.51 -3.56
N ALA A 9 31.93 -43.57 -3.43
CA ALA A 9 31.57 -44.89 -3.92
C ALA A 9 30.24 -45.37 -3.30
N TRP A 10 30.06 -45.16 -2.00
CA TRP A 10 28.84 -45.54 -1.30
C TRP A 10 27.60 -44.79 -1.81
N LEU A 11 27.74 -43.49 -2.07
CA LEU A 11 26.66 -42.66 -2.61
C LEU A 11 26.34 -43.01 -4.07
N ASP A 12 27.35 -43.18 -4.93
CA ASP A 12 27.18 -43.52 -6.35
C ASP A 12 26.48 -44.88 -6.54
N GLU A 13 26.66 -45.82 -5.61
CA GLU A 13 25.97 -47.11 -5.63
C GLU A 13 24.48 -47.05 -5.24
N ARG A 14 24.04 -46.01 -4.52
CA ARG A 14 22.76 -46.01 -3.80
C ARG A 14 21.82 -44.87 -4.19
N VAL A 15 22.36 -43.80 -4.75
CA VAL A 15 21.62 -42.57 -5.00
C VAL A 15 21.83 -42.11 -6.44
N ASP A 16 20.78 -41.60 -7.07
CA ASP A 16 20.88 -40.99 -8.40
C ASP A 16 21.88 -39.83 -8.39
N ARG A 17 22.72 -39.72 -9.42
CA ARG A 17 23.74 -38.66 -9.51
C ARG A 17 23.17 -37.25 -9.60
N ARG A 18 21.86 -37.11 -9.84
CA ARG A 18 21.11 -35.85 -9.83
C ARG A 18 20.59 -35.45 -8.46
N ALA A 19 20.70 -36.32 -7.45
CA ALA A 19 20.24 -36.02 -6.10
C ALA A 19 21.03 -34.85 -5.48
N ASP A 20 20.32 -34.01 -4.74
CA ASP A 20 20.94 -32.94 -3.97
C ASP A 20 21.39 -33.47 -2.59
N LEU A 21 22.47 -32.87 -2.08
CA LEU A 21 22.95 -33.09 -0.72
C LEU A 21 22.43 -31.96 0.18
N CYS A 22 21.76 -32.30 1.27
CA CYS A 22 21.05 -31.35 2.14
C CYS A 22 21.45 -31.48 3.61
N LEU A 23 21.72 -30.35 4.28
CA LEU A 23 21.90 -30.27 5.74
C LEU A 23 20.60 -29.98 6.50
N ASP A 24 19.56 -29.53 5.81
CA ASP A 24 18.26 -29.17 6.39
C ASP A 24 17.18 -30.13 5.89
N SER A 25 16.60 -30.91 6.80
CA SER A 25 15.59 -31.92 6.46
C SER A 25 14.33 -31.33 5.84
N ARG A 26 14.05 -30.04 6.09
CA ARG A 26 12.88 -29.33 5.53
C ARG A 26 13.07 -28.96 4.06
N GLN A 27 14.30 -29.02 3.55
CA GLN A 27 14.64 -28.67 2.16
C GLN A 27 14.80 -29.91 1.27
N LEU A 28 14.70 -31.12 1.83
CA LEU A 28 14.81 -32.36 1.09
C LEU A 28 13.66 -32.52 0.09
N ARG A 29 13.99 -33.02 -1.09
CA ARG A 29 13.03 -33.58 -2.04
C ARG A 29 13.18 -35.10 -2.07
N PRO A 30 12.13 -35.83 -2.50
CA PRO A 30 12.23 -37.27 -2.69
C PRO A 30 13.41 -37.62 -3.59
N GLY A 31 14.31 -38.47 -3.10
CA GLY A 31 15.54 -38.87 -3.81
C GLY A 31 16.83 -38.19 -3.32
N ASP A 32 16.74 -37.12 -2.52
CA ASP A 32 17.90 -36.39 -2.01
C ASP A 32 18.63 -37.13 -0.86
N VAL A 33 19.83 -36.66 -0.53
CA VAL A 33 20.66 -37.21 0.56
C VAL A 33 20.69 -36.25 1.74
N PHE A 34 20.36 -36.76 2.92
CA PHE A 34 20.43 -35.97 4.15
C PHE A 34 21.78 -36.16 4.86
N PHE A 35 22.46 -35.06 5.15
CA PHE A 35 23.68 -35.05 5.96
C PHE A 35 23.36 -34.63 7.40
N ALA A 36 23.40 -35.60 8.31
CA ALA A 36 23.04 -35.42 9.70
C ALA A 36 24.29 -35.10 10.56
N CYS A 37 24.59 -33.81 10.71
CA CYS A 37 25.72 -33.31 11.48
C CYS A 37 25.27 -32.53 12.73
N PRO A 38 26.06 -32.56 13.83
CA PRO A 38 25.82 -31.66 14.96
C PRO A 38 26.07 -30.20 14.55
N GLY A 39 25.10 -29.32 14.83
CA GLY A 39 25.20 -27.88 14.61
C GLY A 39 25.33 -27.08 15.91
N ILE A 40 25.36 -25.74 15.79
CA ILE A 40 25.49 -24.83 16.95
C ILE A 40 24.20 -24.77 17.78
N ALA A 41 23.04 -24.76 17.11
CA ALA A 41 21.73 -24.60 17.75
C ALA A 41 20.95 -25.92 17.91
N ALA A 42 21.21 -26.90 17.05
CA ALA A 42 20.54 -28.20 17.05
C ALA A 42 21.45 -29.28 16.45
N ASP A 43 21.16 -30.53 16.79
CA ASP A 43 21.84 -31.71 16.22
C ASP A 43 21.04 -32.25 15.03
N GLY A 44 21.65 -32.26 13.83
CA GLY A 44 21.03 -32.78 12.61
C GLY A 44 20.57 -34.24 12.72
N ARG A 45 21.22 -35.04 13.59
CA ARG A 45 20.86 -36.44 13.85
C ARG A 45 19.48 -36.59 14.50
N ALA A 46 18.97 -35.55 15.17
CA ALA A 46 17.62 -35.55 15.73
C ALA A 46 16.52 -35.50 14.65
N TYR A 47 16.86 -35.16 13.40
CA TYR A 47 15.91 -34.96 12.32
C TYR A 47 15.97 -36.05 11.24
N MET A 48 16.64 -37.17 11.50
CA MET A 48 16.74 -38.29 10.54
C MET A 48 15.38 -38.88 10.18
N ASP A 49 14.48 -39.05 11.16
CA ASP A 49 13.12 -39.56 10.89
C ASP A 49 12.30 -38.59 10.03
N ALA A 50 12.46 -37.29 10.25
CA ALA A 50 11.84 -36.27 9.40
C ALA A 50 12.42 -36.28 7.98
N ALA A 51 13.71 -36.55 7.82
CA ALA A 51 14.35 -36.71 6.52
C ALA A 51 13.83 -37.95 5.76
N VAL A 52 13.63 -39.08 6.46
CA VAL A 52 12.98 -40.27 5.90
C VAL A 52 11.56 -39.93 5.45
N ALA A 53 10.77 -39.25 6.29
CA ALA A 53 9.42 -38.84 5.96
C ALA A 53 9.35 -37.87 4.76
N ALA A 54 10.39 -37.04 4.57
CA ALA A 54 10.55 -36.17 3.41
C ALA A 54 11.00 -36.90 2.12
N GLY A 55 11.32 -38.20 2.21
CA GLY A 55 11.70 -39.04 1.08
C GLY A 55 13.20 -39.08 0.78
N ALA A 56 14.07 -38.86 1.77
CA ALA A 56 15.51 -39.02 1.58
C ALA A 56 15.85 -40.42 1.04
N ALA A 57 16.68 -40.50 0.01
CA ALA A 57 17.15 -41.77 -0.55
C ALA A 57 18.23 -42.42 0.33
N ALA A 58 19.00 -41.59 1.06
CA ALA A 58 20.08 -42.03 1.93
C ALA A 58 20.37 -40.97 3.00
N ILE A 59 20.99 -41.41 4.11
CA ILE A 59 21.44 -40.53 5.18
C ILE A 59 22.93 -40.76 5.44
N VAL A 60 23.73 -39.69 5.46
CA VAL A 60 25.13 -39.73 5.92
C VAL A 60 25.19 -39.03 7.27
N ARG A 61 25.61 -39.72 8.32
CA ARG A 61 25.58 -39.20 9.69
C ARG A 61 26.95 -39.12 10.32
N GLN A 62 27.13 -38.11 11.18
CA GLN A 62 28.29 -38.04 12.08
C GLN A 62 28.28 -39.23 13.05
N ALA A 63 29.44 -39.88 13.19
CA ALA A 63 29.62 -41.00 14.11
C ALA A 63 29.34 -40.66 15.58
N GLY A 64 28.79 -41.64 16.30
CA GLY A 64 28.34 -41.50 17.68
C GLY A 64 27.08 -40.64 17.86
N GLY A 65 26.73 -40.35 19.12
CA GLY A 65 25.52 -39.60 19.50
C GLY A 65 24.34 -40.49 19.94
N PRO A 66 23.30 -39.92 20.58
CA PRO A 66 22.23 -40.68 21.22
C PRO A 66 21.11 -41.12 20.25
N HIS A 67 21.13 -40.68 19.00
CA HIS A 67 20.06 -40.93 18.03
C HIS A 67 20.31 -42.25 17.27
N PRO A 68 19.38 -43.22 17.31
CA PRO A 68 19.51 -44.47 16.55
C PRO A 68 19.40 -44.20 15.04
N SER A 69 20.04 -45.05 14.24
CA SER A 69 19.90 -45.00 12.78
C SER A 69 18.53 -45.53 12.36
N PRO A 70 17.81 -44.87 11.44
CA PRO A 70 16.57 -45.41 10.89
C PRO A 70 16.84 -46.64 10.00
N ASP A 71 16.00 -47.66 10.08
CA ASP A 71 16.09 -48.87 9.24
C ASP A 71 15.49 -48.68 7.83
N ALA A 72 14.70 -47.62 7.64
CA ALA A 72 13.90 -47.41 6.43
C ALA A 72 14.71 -46.96 5.20
N VAL A 73 15.91 -46.42 5.40
CA VAL A 73 16.79 -45.92 4.32
C VAL A 73 18.25 -46.30 4.61
N PRO A 74 19.12 -46.42 3.59
CA PRO A 74 20.55 -46.62 3.80
C PRO A 74 21.16 -45.49 4.63
N VAL A 75 21.90 -45.87 5.70
CA VAL A 75 22.61 -44.93 6.57
C VAL A 75 24.10 -45.23 6.54
N LEU A 76 24.93 -44.23 6.26
CA LEU A 76 26.39 -44.29 6.35
C LEU A 76 26.88 -43.47 7.55
N GLU A 77 27.68 -44.09 8.43
CA GLU A 77 28.25 -43.42 9.59
C GLU A 77 29.71 -43.03 9.34
N ILE A 78 30.05 -41.76 9.60
CA ILE A 78 31.36 -41.17 9.28
C ILE A 78 31.89 -40.39 10.48
N ASP A 79 33.14 -40.67 10.85
CA ASP A 79 33.90 -39.86 11.81
C ASP A 79 34.26 -38.50 11.20
N ASN A 80 34.13 -37.45 12.02
CA ASN A 80 34.44 -36.06 11.64
C ASN A 80 33.79 -35.60 10.32
N LEU A 81 32.53 -36.00 10.09
CA LEU A 81 31.77 -35.72 8.87
C LEU A 81 31.72 -34.22 8.52
N THR A 82 31.55 -33.34 9.52
CA THR A 82 31.47 -31.88 9.30
C THR A 82 32.68 -31.33 8.53
N ALA A 83 33.89 -31.81 8.82
CA ALA A 83 35.12 -31.38 8.14
C ALA A 83 35.25 -31.92 6.71
N LEU A 84 34.48 -32.95 6.36
CA LEU A 84 34.52 -33.59 5.04
C LEU A 84 33.46 -33.06 4.09
N LEU A 85 32.45 -32.32 4.58
CA LEU A 85 31.30 -31.88 3.79
C LEU A 85 31.70 -31.09 2.54
N GLY A 86 32.68 -30.19 2.65
CA GLY A 86 33.16 -29.37 1.53
C GLY A 86 33.76 -30.20 0.39
N GLU A 87 34.66 -31.13 0.73
CA GLU A 87 35.30 -32.02 -0.23
C GLU A 87 34.29 -33.01 -0.83
N VAL A 88 33.38 -33.55 -0.03
CA VAL A 88 32.30 -34.44 -0.50
C VAL A 88 31.42 -33.71 -1.50
N ALA A 89 30.98 -32.49 -1.18
CA ALA A 89 30.14 -31.71 -2.08
C ALA A 89 30.88 -31.28 -3.34
N HIS A 90 32.14 -30.87 -3.21
CA HIS A 90 33.01 -30.52 -4.34
C HIS A 90 33.10 -31.70 -5.33
N LEU A 91 33.31 -32.93 -4.85
CA LEU A 91 33.36 -34.11 -5.72
C LEU A 91 31.98 -34.53 -6.25
N TRP A 92 30.94 -34.53 -5.41
CA TRP A 92 29.58 -34.93 -5.80
C TRP A 92 29.05 -34.07 -6.94
N TYR A 93 29.25 -32.76 -6.87
CA TYR A 93 28.79 -31.83 -7.89
C TYR A 93 29.79 -31.61 -9.04
N GLY A 94 30.82 -32.44 -9.16
CA GLY A 94 31.72 -32.45 -10.32
C GLY A 94 32.75 -31.31 -10.34
N ARG A 95 33.27 -30.93 -9.17
CA ARG A 95 34.29 -29.90 -8.96
C ARG A 95 33.92 -28.53 -9.54
N PRO A 96 32.76 -27.96 -9.17
CA PRO A 96 32.21 -26.81 -9.86
C PRO A 96 33.09 -25.55 -9.76
N SER A 97 33.83 -25.37 -8.66
CA SER A 97 34.75 -24.24 -8.50
C SER A 97 35.98 -24.31 -9.42
N ASP A 98 36.34 -25.49 -9.94
CA ASP A 98 37.48 -25.64 -10.85
C ASP A 98 37.13 -25.19 -12.27
N ALA A 99 35.83 -25.27 -12.63
CA ALA A 99 35.29 -24.80 -13.90
C ALA A 99 34.96 -23.30 -13.89
N LEU A 100 35.04 -22.64 -12.72
CA LEU A 100 34.68 -21.24 -12.53
C LEU A 100 35.89 -20.42 -12.10
N THR A 101 35.93 -19.16 -12.55
CA THR A 101 36.70 -18.13 -11.85
C THR A 101 35.86 -17.62 -10.68
N VAL A 102 36.21 -18.05 -9.47
CA VAL A 102 35.53 -17.69 -8.22
C VAL A 102 36.18 -16.47 -7.59
N ILE A 103 35.37 -15.43 -7.41
CA ILE A 103 35.71 -14.22 -6.70
C ILE A 103 34.94 -14.19 -5.38
N ALA A 104 35.63 -13.98 -4.26
CA ALA A 104 34.99 -13.86 -2.94
C ALA A 104 35.24 -12.48 -2.32
N VAL A 105 34.18 -11.80 -1.89
CA VAL A 105 34.28 -10.47 -1.27
C VAL A 105 33.83 -10.54 0.19
N THR A 106 34.67 -10.06 1.10
CA THR A 106 34.36 -9.92 2.53
C THR A 106 34.52 -8.49 3.02
N GLY A 107 33.99 -8.25 4.21
CA GLY A 107 33.97 -6.97 4.91
C GLY A 107 32.67 -6.78 5.70
N THR A 108 32.57 -5.70 6.48
CA THR A 108 31.34 -5.35 7.20
C THR A 108 30.30 -4.87 6.18
N ASN A 109 30.62 -3.83 5.40
CA ASN A 109 29.71 -3.21 4.43
C ASN A 109 30.24 -3.31 2.99
N GLY A 110 29.35 -3.33 1.99
CA GLY A 110 29.72 -3.24 0.56
C GLY A 110 29.87 -4.56 -0.21
N LYS A 111 29.79 -5.72 0.47
CA LYS A 111 29.88 -7.07 -0.14
C LYS A 111 28.90 -7.27 -1.29
N THR A 112 27.61 -7.00 -1.04
CA THR A 112 26.54 -7.13 -2.04
C THR A 112 26.78 -6.20 -3.22
N SER A 113 27.11 -4.92 -2.99
CA SER A 113 27.39 -3.97 -4.08
C SER A 113 28.55 -4.43 -4.96
N ALA A 114 29.67 -4.81 -4.34
CA ALA A 114 30.85 -5.28 -5.06
C ALA A 114 30.58 -6.56 -5.86
N THR A 115 29.99 -7.59 -5.26
CA THR A 115 29.74 -8.88 -5.93
C THR A 115 28.78 -8.74 -7.11
N GLN A 116 27.70 -7.98 -6.94
CA GLN A 116 26.74 -7.71 -8.01
C GLN A 116 27.36 -6.91 -9.15
N TRP A 117 28.20 -5.91 -8.85
CA TRP A 117 28.88 -5.11 -9.88
C TRP A 117 30.00 -5.87 -10.59
N ILE A 118 30.71 -6.76 -9.91
CA ILE A 118 31.67 -7.68 -10.54
C ILE A 118 30.92 -8.56 -11.55
N ALA A 119 29.81 -9.19 -11.14
CA ALA A 119 29.02 -10.01 -12.05
C ALA A 119 28.40 -9.21 -13.20
N ALA A 120 27.85 -8.02 -12.93
CA ALA A 120 27.28 -7.15 -13.96
C ALA A 120 28.33 -6.73 -14.99
N ALA A 121 29.53 -6.34 -14.56
CA ALA A 121 30.63 -6.00 -15.46
C ALA A 121 31.04 -7.19 -16.34
N LEU A 122 31.20 -8.38 -15.75
CA LEU A 122 31.54 -9.60 -16.48
C LEU A 122 30.46 -9.99 -17.49
N ASN A 123 29.19 -9.98 -17.08
CA ASN A 123 28.05 -10.34 -17.93
C ASN A 123 27.87 -9.38 -19.11
N ALA A 124 28.02 -8.06 -18.88
CA ALA A 124 27.93 -7.05 -19.93
C ALA A 124 28.98 -7.24 -21.05
N GLU A 125 30.07 -7.93 -20.73
CA GLU A 125 31.20 -8.17 -21.62
C GLU A 125 31.26 -9.64 -22.11
N GLY A 126 30.15 -10.37 -21.99
CA GLY A 126 30.02 -11.73 -22.50
C GLY A 126 30.80 -12.78 -21.71
N MET A 127 31.09 -12.52 -20.44
CA MET A 127 31.64 -13.51 -19.50
C MET A 127 30.54 -13.90 -18.50
N PRO A 128 29.77 -14.97 -18.76
CA PRO A 128 28.63 -15.34 -17.93
C PRO A 128 29.05 -15.61 -16.48
N CYS A 129 28.51 -14.83 -15.55
CA CYS A 129 28.89 -14.80 -14.14
C CYS A 129 27.65 -14.90 -13.26
N GLY A 130 27.64 -15.87 -12.35
CA GLY A 130 26.62 -15.98 -11.30
C GLY A 130 27.01 -15.22 -10.04
N THR A 131 26.03 -14.96 -9.17
CA THR A 131 26.26 -14.38 -7.84
C THR A 131 25.67 -15.25 -6.74
N ILE A 132 26.34 -15.28 -5.59
CA ILE A 132 25.87 -15.96 -4.38
C ILE A 132 25.99 -14.96 -3.23
N GLY A 133 24.86 -14.54 -2.66
CA GLY A 133 24.89 -13.50 -1.64
C GLY A 133 23.57 -13.23 -0.94
N THR A 134 23.48 -12.03 -0.37
CA THR A 134 22.31 -11.56 0.39
C THR A 134 21.05 -11.52 -0.48
N LEU A 135 21.18 -11.29 -1.79
CA LEU A 135 20.08 -11.30 -2.76
C LEU A 135 19.74 -12.69 -3.31
N GLY A 136 20.27 -13.75 -2.70
CA GLY A 136 20.14 -15.13 -3.15
C GLY A 136 21.21 -15.55 -4.14
N VAL A 137 20.91 -16.63 -4.87
CA VAL A 137 21.78 -17.19 -5.92
C VAL A 137 21.24 -16.79 -7.28
N THR A 138 21.93 -15.88 -7.98
CA THR A 138 21.61 -15.53 -9.37
C THR A 138 22.51 -16.33 -10.31
N LEU A 139 21.90 -17.07 -11.23
CA LEU A 139 22.60 -17.82 -12.26
C LEU A 139 23.06 -16.91 -13.40
N ALA A 140 23.92 -17.45 -14.26
CA ALA A 140 24.49 -16.71 -15.37
C ALA A 140 23.47 -16.32 -16.47
N ASP A 141 22.32 -17.00 -16.51
CA ASP A 141 21.17 -16.67 -17.37
C ASP A 141 20.22 -15.61 -16.77
N GLY A 142 20.54 -15.11 -15.56
CA GLY A 142 19.75 -14.13 -14.83
C GLY A 142 18.66 -14.71 -13.94
N SER A 143 18.41 -16.03 -13.97
CA SER A 143 17.46 -16.67 -13.06
C SER A 143 17.97 -16.62 -11.61
N ASN A 144 17.06 -16.52 -10.63
CA ASN A 144 17.41 -16.47 -9.21
C ASN A 144 16.79 -17.66 -8.46
N LEU A 145 17.62 -18.44 -7.78
CA LEU A 145 17.22 -19.63 -7.02
C LEU A 145 16.80 -19.31 -5.58
N GLY A 146 16.82 -18.03 -5.19
CA GLY A 146 16.61 -17.58 -3.82
C GLY A 146 17.80 -17.85 -2.91
N GLY A 147 17.60 -17.69 -1.60
CA GLY A 147 18.61 -17.95 -0.58
C GLY A 147 18.22 -17.34 0.77
N ALA A 148 18.60 -18.00 1.86
CA ALA A 148 18.29 -17.55 3.22
C ALA A 148 19.48 -16.90 3.94
N LEU A 149 20.71 -17.17 3.49
CA LEU A 149 21.95 -16.75 4.13
C LEU A 149 22.84 -16.00 3.13
N THR A 150 23.54 -14.95 3.58
CA THR A 150 24.54 -14.24 2.76
C THR A 150 25.62 -15.18 2.23
N THR A 151 26.06 -16.14 3.05
CA THR A 151 26.90 -17.26 2.62
C THR A 151 26.14 -18.54 2.95
N PRO A 152 25.63 -19.28 1.96
CA PRO A 152 24.91 -20.54 2.17
C PRO A 152 25.72 -21.55 2.98
N ASP A 153 25.08 -22.58 3.53
CA ASP A 153 25.81 -23.72 4.08
C ASP A 153 26.67 -24.40 3.00
N VAL A 154 27.67 -25.17 3.43
CA VAL A 154 28.70 -25.71 2.53
C VAL A 154 28.12 -26.58 1.40
N LEU A 155 27.10 -27.39 1.66
CA LEU A 155 26.51 -28.25 0.63
C LEU A 155 25.71 -27.42 -0.38
N THR A 156 24.89 -26.48 0.12
CA THR A 156 24.14 -25.56 -0.74
C THR A 156 25.08 -24.66 -1.55
N LEU A 157 26.24 -24.25 -1.02
CA LEU A 157 27.21 -23.45 -1.74
C LEU A 157 27.75 -24.18 -2.98
N HIS A 158 28.21 -25.42 -2.81
CA HIS A 158 28.71 -26.23 -3.95
C HIS A 158 27.61 -26.55 -4.95
N ARG A 159 26.38 -26.85 -4.48
CA ARG A 159 25.19 -27.00 -5.34
C ARG A 159 24.94 -25.75 -6.17
N SER A 160 25.06 -24.57 -5.56
CA SER A 160 24.85 -23.28 -6.21
C SER A 160 25.90 -23.01 -7.29
N LEU A 161 27.17 -23.29 -7.01
CA LEU A 161 28.25 -23.19 -8.00
C LEU A 161 28.01 -24.15 -9.18
N ALA A 162 27.58 -25.38 -8.92
CA ALA A 162 27.23 -26.33 -9.97
C ALA A 162 26.04 -25.87 -10.81
N ALA A 163 25.03 -25.24 -10.20
CA ALA A 163 23.93 -24.62 -10.92
C ALA A 163 24.40 -23.47 -11.84
N ILE A 164 25.35 -22.64 -11.37
CA ILE A 164 25.96 -21.58 -12.20
C ILE A 164 26.69 -22.19 -13.40
N VAL A 165 27.49 -23.25 -13.21
CA VAL A 165 28.15 -23.97 -14.32
C VAL A 165 27.12 -24.52 -15.31
N ARG A 166 26.06 -25.18 -14.83
CA ARG A 166 24.99 -25.73 -15.70
C ARG A 166 24.26 -24.66 -16.50
N ALA A 167 24.15 -23.45 -15.97
CA ALA A 167 23.60 -22.28 -16.68
C ALA A 167 24.61 -21.61 -17.64
N GLY A 168 25.78 -22.23 -17.87
CA GLY A 168 26.82 -21.70 -18.77
C GLY A 168 27.76 -20.69 -18.13
N GLY A 169 27.75 -20.56 -16.80
CA GLY A 169 28.64 -19.67 -16.06
C GLY A 169 30.11 -20.07 -16.18
N VAL A 170 30.98 -19.06 -16.35
CA VAL A 170 32.45 -19.19 -16.34
C VAL A 170 33.09 -18.49 -15.13
N ALA A 171 32.29 -17.72 -14.39
CA ALA A 171 32.70 -17.05 -13.17
C ALA A 171 31.59 -17.06 -12.11
N ALA A 172 31.97 -16.88 -10.84
CA ALA A 172 31.03 -16.69 -9.75
C ALA A 172 31.56 -15.66 -8.75
N ALA A 173 30.74 -14.67 -8.41
CA ALA A 173 31.03 -13.69 -7.35
C ALA A 173 30.26 -14.04 -6.07
N ILE A 174 30.97 -14.23 -4.96
CA ILE A 174 30.44 -14.75 -3.69
C ILE A 174 30.60 -13.71 -2.58
N GLU A 175 29.53 -13.45 -1.83
CA GLU A 175 29.61 -12.74 -0.56
C GLU A 175 30.12 -13.68 0.54
N ALA A 176 31.34 -13.42 1.04
CA ALA A 176 31.97 -14.19 2.10
C ALA A 176 31.74 -13.51 3.46
N SER A 177 30.66 -13.87 4.16
CA SER A 177 30.38 -13.40 5.52
C SER A 177 31.41 -13.96 6.52
N SER A 178 31.68 -13.23 7.61
CA SER A 178 32.61 -13.71 8.65
C SER A 178 32.14 -15.02 9.29
N ILE A 179 30.84 -15.15 9.54
CA ILE A 179 30.22 -16.37 10.04
C ILE A 179 30.39 -17.52 9.03
N GLY A 180 30.18 -17.25 7.75
CA GLY A 180 30.36 -18.25 6.69
C GLY A 180 31.81 -18.73 6.58
N ILE A 181 32.78 -17.83 6.74
CA ILE A 181 34.21 -18.18 6.76
C ILE A 181 34.55 -19.00 8.01
N GLU A 182 34.15 -18.56 9.22
CA GLU A 182 34.47 -19.26 10.48
C GLU A 182 33.81 -20.65 10.58
N GLN A 183 32.61 -20.82 10.00
CA GLN A 183 31.91 -22.11 9.99
C GLN A 183 32.35 -23.04 8.85
N GLY A 184 33.38 -22.70 8.08
CA GLY A 184 33.85 -23.54 6.98
C GLY A 184 32.85 -23.66 5.81
N ARG A 185 31.94 -22.70 5.64
CA ARG A 185 30.92 -22.79 4.58
C ARG A 185 31.51 -22.69 3.17
N LEU A 186 32.71 -22.13 3.06
CA LEU A 186 33.46 -21.99 1.80
C LEU A 186 34.50 -23.12 1.62
N ASP A 187 34.48 -24.17 2.45
CA ASP A 187 35.44 -25.27 2.39
C ASP A 187 35.31 -26.05 1.07
N GLY A 188 36.44 -26.51 0.53
CA GLY A 188 36.52 -27.15 -0.79
C GLY A 188 36.30 -26.21 -1.99
N VAL A 189 36.02 -24.92 -1.79
CA VAL A 189 35.90 -23.95 -2.90
C VAL A 189 37.26 -23.39 -3.28
N SER A 190 37.64 -23.57 -4.55
CA SER A 190 38.82 -22.94 -5.15
C SER A 190 38.54 -21.46 -5.44
N ILE A 191 39.10 -20.55 -4.63
CA ILE A 191 38.93 -19.10 -4.78
C ILE A 191 40.19 -18.51 -5.41
N GLN A 192 40.03 -17.77 -6.51
CA GLN A 192 41.15 -17.20 -7.25
C GLN A 192 41.39 -15.72 -6.91
N VAL A 193 40.34 -14.94 -6.64
CA VAL A 193 40.45 -13.52 -6.27
C VAL A 193 39.65 -13.24 -5.00
N ALA A 194 40.28 -12.54 -4.04
CA ALA A 194 39.62 -12.11 -2.80
C ALA A 194 39.54 -10.58 -2.70
N GLY A 195 38.40 -10.05 -2.28
CA GLY A 195 38.19 -8.61 -2.06
C GLY A 195 37.92 -8.28 -0.58
N PHE A 196 38.57 -7.26 -0.03
CA PHE A 196 38.30 -6.73 1.31
C PHE A 196 37.76 -5.30 1.24
N THR A 197 36.54 -5.09 1.73
CA THR A 197 35.91 -3.76 1.68
C THR A 197 36.20 -2.87 2.89
N ASN A 198 35.90 -3.31 4.12
CA ASN A 198 36.10 -2.57 5.37
C ASN A 198 35.79 -3.45 6.60
N LEU A 199 36.17 -2.99 7.78
CA LEU A 199 35.83 -3.58 9.08
C LEU A 199 35.34 -2.51 10.07
N THR A 200 34.03 -2.44 10.28
CA THR A 200 33.39 -1.70 11.37
C THR A 200 32.68 -2.66 12.34
N ARG A 201 32.35 -2.19 13.55
CA ARG A 201 31.72 -2.98 14.62
C ARG A 201 30.39 -3.58 14.16
N ASP A 202 30.35 -4.92 14.07
CA ASP A 202 29.17 -5.70 13.70
C ASP A 202 29.34 -7.16 14.18
N HIS A 203 28.24 -7.92 14.26
CA HIS A 203 28.23 -9.35 14.60
C HIS A 203 28.95 -9.77 15.90
N LEU A 204 29.08 -8.85 16.88
CA LEU A 204 29.74 -9.16 18.15
C LEU A 204 28.93 -10.12 19.05
N ASP A 205 27.64 -10.25 18.80
CA ASP A 205 26.76 -11.27 19.37
C ASP A 205 27.23 -12.69 19.03
N TYR A 206 27.85 -12.89 17.87
CA TYR A 206 28.43 -14.15 17.45
C TYR A 206 29.94 -14.25 17.77
N HIS A 207 30.72 -13.24 17.37
CA HIS A 207 32.18 -13.28 17.46
C HIS A 207 32.73 -12.99 18.86
N GLY A 208 31.94 -12.34 19.72
CA GLY A 208 32.34 -11.91 21.07
C GLY A 208 33.27 -10.70 21.10
N THR A 209 34.31 -10.67 20.27
CA THR A 209 35.29 -9.56 20.21
C THR A 209 35.56 -9.09 18.78
N GLU A 210 35.93 -7.82 18.62
CA GLU A 210 36.32 -7.26 17.32
C GLU A 210 37.55 -7.96 16.72
N GLU A 211 38.48 -8.41 17.56
CA GLU A 211 39.68 -9.15 17.11
C GLU A 211 39.32 -10.50 16.50
N ARG A 212 38.40 -11.27 17.12
CA ARG A 212 37.90 -12.52 16.53
C ARG A 212 37.16 -12.27 15.21
N TYR A 213 36.33 -11.24 15.17
CA TYR A 213 35.62 -10.83 13.96
C TYR A 213 36.58 -10.46 12.81
N LYS A 214 37.66 -9.73 13.11
CA LYS A 214 38.73 -9.41 12.17
C LYS A 214 39.44 -10.66 11.65
N GLN A 215 39.89 -11.54 12.57
CA GLN A 215 40.58 -12.78 12.24
C GLN A 215 39.74 -13.70 11.36
N ALA A 216 38.44 -13.81 11.65
CA ALA A 216 37.51 -14.58 10.82
C ALA A 216 37.48 -14.10 9.36
N LYS A 217 37.53 -12.78 9.11
CA LYS A 217 37.62 -12.25 7.73
C LYS A 217 39.00 -12.44 7.11
N PHE A 218 40.07 -12.26 7.90
CA PHE A 218 41.44 -12.44 7.43
C PHE A 218 41.73 -13.87 6.98
N ALA A 219 41.04 -14.86 7.55
CA ALA A 219 41.12 -16.25 7.13
C ALA A 219 40.82 -16.46 5.63
N LEU A 220 39.99 -15.62 5.01
CA LEU A 220 39.76 -15.66 3.56
C LEU A 220 41.05 -15.40 2.75
N PHE A 221 41.89 -14.48 3.23
CA PHE A 221 43.14 -14.06 2.58
C PHE A 221 44.35 -14.93 2.96
N ALA A 222 44.16 -15.85 3.90
CA ALA A 222 45.14 -16.86 4.28
C ALA A 222 45.02 -18.15 3.42
N ARG A 223 43.99 -18.26 2.59
CA ARG A 223 43.74 -19.45 1.77
C ARG A 223 44.80 -19.63 0.68
N ALA A 224 45.25 -20.86 0.50
CA ALA A 224 46.12 -21.23 -0.62
C ALA A 224 45.36 -21.13 -1.96
N GLY A 225 46.07 -20.79 -3.03
CA GLY A 225 45.50 -20.75 -4.39
C GLY A 225 44.97 -19.39 -4.84
N LEU A 226 44.96 -18.38 -3.95
CA LEU A 226 44.67 -17.00 -4.33
C LEU A 226 45.73 -16.48 -5.32
N ARG A 227 45.27 -15.96 -6.45
CA ARG A 227 46.09 -15.29 -7.48
C ARG A 227 46.26 -13.80 -7.16
N GLY A 228 45.21 -13.18 -6.62
CA GLY A 228 45.17 -11.76 -6.29
C GLY A 228 44.25 -11.46 -5.12
N ALA A 229 44.59 -10.41 -4.37
CA ALA A 229 43.76 -9.87 -3.31
C ALA A 229 43.66 -8.35 -3.42
N VAL A 230 42.43 -7.83 -3.43
CA VAL A 230 42.14 -6.40 -3.59
C VAL A 230 41.64 -5.85 -2.25
N ILE A 231 42.38 -4.92 -1.66
CA ILE A 231 42.22 -4.55 -0.24
C ILE A 231 42.06 -3.04 -0.09
N ASN A 232 41.09 -2.62 0.70
CA ASN A 232 40.88 -1.21 1.03
C ASN A 232 42.01 -0.67 1.93
N ALA A 233 42.82 0.26 1.43
CA ALA A 233 43.89 0.92 2.17
C ALA A 233 43.40 2.14 2.99
N ASP A 234 42.11 2.46 2.98
CA ASP A 234 41.52 3.46 3.88
C ASP A 234 41.09 2.86 5.22
N ASP A 235 40.99 1.55 5.29
CA ASP A 235 40.57 0.82 6.49
C ASP A 235 41.78 0.35 7.30
N ALA A 236 41.75 0.50 8.63
CA ALA A 236 42.87 0.13 9.49
C ALA A 236 43.20 -1.37 9.42
N ALA A 237 42.17 -2.24 9.39
CA ALA A 237 42.37 -3.67 9.20
C ALA A 237 42.83 -3.98 7.78
N GLY A 238 42.38 -3.21 6.78
CA GLY A 238 42.88 -3.30 5.42
C GLY A 238 44.38 -2.96 5.29
N CYS A 239 44.86 -1.94 5.99
CA CYS A 239 46.28 -1.60 6.09
C CYS A 239 47.10 -2.73 6.73
N GLU A 240 46.61 -3.32 7.82
CA GLU A 240 47.24 -4.48 8.48
C GLU A 240 47.30 -5.68 7.52
N LEU A 241 46.23 -5.93 6.77
CA LEU A 241 46.16 -6.99 5.77
C LEU A 241 47.11 -6.73 4.59
N LEU A 242 47.30 -5.48 4.16
CA LEU A 242 48.28 -5.13 3.13
C LEU A 242 49.72 -5.31 3.59
N ALA A 243 50.02 -5.04 4.86
CA ALA A 243 51.36 -5.17 5.44
C ALA A 243 51.77 -6.61 5.77
N GLY A 244 50.80 -7.51 5.99
CA GLY A 244 51.09 -8.91 6.30
C GLY A 244 51.71 -9.70 5.15
N ALA A 245 52.30 -10.86 5.44
CA ALA A 245 52.80 -11.76 4.41
C ALA A 245 51.64 -12.37 3.59
N ALA A 246 51.79 -12.44 2.26
CA ALA A 246 50.83 -13.13 1.38
C ALA A 246 51.24 -14.61 1.23
N PRO A 247 50.36 -15.58 1.57
CA PRO A 247 50.67 -17.00 1.38
C PRO A 247 50.88 -17.38 -0.10
N SER A 248 50.14 -16.72 -1.00
CA SER A 248 50.26 -16.82 -2.46
C SER A 248 49.63 -15.59 -3.13
N GLY A 249 50.06 -15.27 -4.36
CA GLY A 249 49.51 -14.15 -5.14
C GLY A 249 50.00 -12.77 -4.69
N HIS A 250 49.48 -11.72 -5.32
CA HIS A 250 49.82 -10.33 -4.98
C HIS A 250 48.65 -9.60 -4.33
N ARG A 251 48.97 -8.69 -3.41
CA ARG A 251 48.02 -7.83 -2.71
C ARG A 251 48.03 -6.44 -3.33
N VAL A 252 46.87 -5.94 -3.73
CA VAL A 252 46.70 -4.65 -4.38
C VAL A 252 45.80 -3.78 -3.52
N GLY A 253 46.32 -2.62 -3.12
CA GLY A 253 45.58 -1.63 -2.34
C GLY A 253 44.72 -0.72 -3.21
N TYR A 254 43.57 -0.31 -2.71
CA TYR A 254 42.78 0.79 -3.27
C TYR A 254 42.41 1.83 -2.20
N SER A 255 42.18 3.09 -2.58
CA SER A 255 41.95 4.19 -1.62
C SER A 255 41.20 5.37 -2.24
N LEU A 256 40.35 6.04 -1.45
CA LEU A 256 39.77 7.34 -1.77
C LEU A 256 40.70 8.51 -1.43
N ARG A 257 41.79 8.26 -0.70
CA ARG A 257 42.74 9.30 -0.29
C ARG A 257 43.75 9.57 -1.41
N ARG A 258 43.87 10.84 -1.78
CA ARG A 258 44.75 11.29 -2.86
C ARG A 258 46.24 11.03 -2.59
N ASP A 259 46.66 11.11 -1.33
CA ASP A 259 48.03 10.91 -0.86
C ASP A 259 48.39 9.43 -0.61
N SER A 260 47.45 8.51 -0.84
CA SER A 260 47.67 7.07 -0.63
C SER A 260 48.64 6.48 -1.66
N ALA A 261 49.47 5.54 -1.22
CA ALA A 261 50.33 4.74 -2.10
C ALA A 261 49.56 3.57 -2.78
N ALA A 262 48.24 3.47 -2.56
CA ALA A 262 47.40 2.45 -3.16
C ALA A 262 47.45 2.49 -4.70
N ALA A 263 47.41 1.31 -5.33
CA ALA A 263 47.49 1.16 -6.78
C ALA A 263 46.26 1.76 -7.50
N PHE A 264 45.09 1.62 -6.88
CA PHE A 264 43.84 2.20 -7.39
C PHE A 264 43.38 3.35 -6.50
N ARG A 265 43.10 4.51 -7.10
CA ARG A 265 42.62 5.69 -6.36
C ARG A 265 41.49 6.41 -7.08
N ALA A 266 40.73 7.18 -6.32
CA ALA A 266 39.80 8.15 -6.87
C ALA A 266 40.32 9.58 -6.62
N GLU A 267 40.39 10.39 -7.67
CA GLU A 267 40.75 11.81 -7.59
C GLU A 267 39.60 12.68 -8.15
N ASP A 268 39.60 13.97 -7.82
CA ASP A 268 38.63 14.97 -8.32
C ASP A 268 37.16 14.55 -8.18
N ILE A 269 36.79 14.00 -7.02
CA ILE A 269 35.43 13.55 -6.73
C ILE A 269 34.48 14.75 -6.71
N GLN A 270 33.45 14.70 -7.56
CA GLN A 270 32.39 15.69 -7.64
C GLN A 270 31.03 15.02 -7.47
N HIS A 271 30.19 15.65 -6.66
CA HIS A 271 28.80 15.25 -6.43
C HIS A 271 27.90 16.02 -7.40
N GLY A 272 27.43 15.33 -8.45
CA GLY A 272 26.53 15.90 -9.44
C GLY A 272 25.06 15.61 -9.13
N ALA A 273 24.15 16.40 -9.72
CA ALA A 273 22.70 16.20 -9.55
C ALA A 273 22.18 14.85 -10.09
N LYS A 274 22.97 14.16 -10.93
CA LYS A 274 22.63 12.88 -11.58
C LYS A 274 23.53 11.71 -11.15
N GLY A 275 24.40 11.90 -10.16
CA GLY A 275 25.34 10.89 -9.68
C GLY A 275 26.74 11.45 -9.40
N LEU A 276 27.77 10.61 -9.52
CA LEU A 276 29.16 10.94 -9.15
C LEU A 276 30.05 11.08 -10.38
N VAL A 277 31.00 12.00 -10.30
CA VAL A 277 32.12 12.13 -11.26
C VAL A 277 33.43 12.01 -10.50
N PHE A 278 34.35 11.17 -10.96
CA PHE A 278 35.69 11.07 -10.37
C PHE A 278 36.70 10.53 -11.39
N ASN A 279 37.98 10.76 -11.16
CA ASN A 279 39.07 10.19 -11.93
C ASN A 279 39.56 8.89 -11.26
N LEU A 280 39.35 7.75 -11.92
CA LEU A 280 39.95 6.46 -11.54
C LEU A 280 41.42 6.49 -11.93
N VAL A 281 42.31 6.49 -10.94
CA VAL A 281 43.76 6.38 -11.14
C VAL A 281 44.16 4.92 -10.92
N ALA A 282 44.92 4.38 -11.87
CA ALA A 282 45.49 3.04 -11.85
C ALA A 282 47.00 3.10 -12.13
N PRO A 283 47.77 2.00 -11.94
CA PRO A 283 49.23 2.03 -12.14
C PRO A 283 49.67 2.42 -13.56
N ASP A 284 48.82 2.17 -14.57
CA ASP A 284 49.09 2.40 -15.98
C ASP A 284 48.39 3.64 -16.58
N GLY A 285 47.70 4.45 -15.76
CA GLY A 285 47.07 5.70 -16.22
C GLY A 285 45.88 6.13 -15.38
N SER A 286 45.09 7.07 -15.91
CA SER A 286 43.83 7.50 -15.29
C SER A 286 42.68 7.59 -16.30
N ALA A 287 41.45 7.42 -15.82
CA ALA A 287 40.23 7.53 -16.62
C ALA A 287 39.13 8.20 -15.82
N GLN A 288 38.39 9.14 -16.43
CA GLN A 288 37.24 9.77 -15.79
C GLN A 288 36.03 8.82 -15.83
N ILE A 289 35.39 8.66 -14.67
CA ILE A 289 34.17 7.87 -14.49
C ILE A 289 33.02 8.81 -14.19
N LEU A 290 31.95 8.68 -14.97
CA LEU A 290 30.65 9.27 -14.70
C LEU A 290 29.69 8.13 -14.36
N THR A 291 29.09 8.15 -13.19
CA THR A 291 28.18 7.09 -12.72
C THR A 291 26.92 7.68 -12.10
N HIS A 292 25.80 6.96 -12.18
CA HIS A 292 24.54 7.32 -11.53
C HIS A 292 24.45 6.92 -10.06
N LEU A 293 25.50 6.27 -9.55
CA LEU A 293 25.59 5.89 -8.14
C LEU A 293 25.70 7.12 -7.24
N VAL A 294 25.26 6.98 -6.00
CA VAL A 294 25.26 8.05 -4.98
C VAL A 294 26.15 7.64 -3.82
N GLY A 295 26.91 8.59 -3.26
CA GLY A 295 27.75 8.40 -2.07
C GLY A 295 29.16 7.89 -2.34
N GLU A 296 30.14 8.45 -1.63
CA GLU A 296 31.58 8.16 -1.84
C GLU A 296 31.98 6.72 -1.50
N HIS A 297 31.27 6.05 -0.58
CA HIS A 297 31.49 4.63 -0.31
C HIS A 297 31.20 3.76 -1.54
N ASN A 298 30.34 4.20 -2.47
CA ASN A 298 30.15 3.51 -3.73
C ASN A 298 31.36 3.70 -4.66
N ILE A 299 32.07 4.83 -4.60
CA ILE A 299 33.38 4.99 -5.26
C ILE A 299 34.38 3.98 -4.67
N SER A 300 34.44 3.86 -3.35
CA SER A 300 35.29 2.85 -2.67
C SER A 300 34.98 1.42 -3.16
N ASN A 301 33.70 1.06 -3.27
CA ASN A 301 33.28 -0.23 -3.82
C ASN A 301 33.65 -0.37 -5.31
N LEU A 302 33.49 0.69 -6.13
CA LEU A 302 33.89 0.69 -7.54
C LEU A 302 35.40 0.52 -7.71
N LEU A 303 36.22 1.07 -6.81
CA LEU A 303 37.67 0.87 -6.80
C LEU A 303 38.03 -0.59 -6.50
N LEU A 304 37.31 -1.26 -5.58
CA LEU A 304 37.45 -2.70 -5.36
C LEU A 304 37.08 -3.48 -6.63
N VAL A 305 35.96 -3.14 -7.29
CA VAL A 305 35.57 -3.77 -8.56
C VAL A 305 36.64 -3.53 -9.64
N ALA A 306 37.18 -2.32 -9.75
CA ALA A 306 38.27 -1.99 -10.68
C ALA A 306 39.50 -2.87 -10.44
N GLY A 307 39.91 -3.03 -9.18
CA GLY A 307 41.01 -3.91 -8.79
C GLY A 307 40.73 -5.37 -9.15
N VAL A 308 39.53 -5.88 -8.86
CA VAL A 308 39.15 -7.26 -9.20
C VAL A 308 39.18 -7.48 -10.71
N LEU A 309 38.60 -6.57 -11.49
CA LEU A 309 38.62 -6.67 -12.95
C LEU A 309 40.05 -6.61 -13.50
N ARG A 310 40.95 -5.85 -12.87
CA ARG A 310 42.37 -5.84 -13.22
C ARG A 310 43.05 -7.19 -12.93
N GLU A 311 42.76 -7.83 -11.80
CA GLU A 311 43.24 -9.19 -11.49
C GLU A 311 42.76 -10.22 -12.52
N LEU A 312 41.60 -9.98 -13.14
CA LEU A 312 41.07 -10.76 -14.25
C LEU A 312 41.68 -10.38 -15.62
N GLY A 313 42.68 -9.50 -15.64
CA GLY A 313 43.45 -9.12 -16.82
C GLY A 313 42.87 -7.97 -17.64
N TRP A 314 41.93 -7.18 -17.10
CA TRP A 314 41.29 -6.10 -17.86
C TRP A 314 42.16 -4.83 -17.90
N GLY A 315 42.20 -4.17 -19.07
CA GLY A 315 42.83 -2.85 -19.24
C GLY A 315 41.97 -1.71 -18.69
N LEU A 316 42.60 -0.58 -18.32
CA LEU A 316 41.93 0.57 -17.69
C LEU A 316 40.74 1.10 -18.49
N SER A 317 40.86 1.25 -19.81
CA SER A 317 39.76 1.74 -20.65
C SER A 317 38.55 0.82 -20.67
N ARG A 318 38.77 -0.51 -20.55
CA ARG A 318 37.69 -1.50 -20.46
C ARG A 318 37.00 -1.41 -19.11
N ILE A 319 37.78 -1.33 -18.04
CA ILE A 319 37.28 -1.15 -16.67
C ILE A 319 36.43 0.12 -16.59
N ALA A 320 36.95 1.26 -17.06
CA ALA A 320 36.25 2.54 -17.00
C ALA A 320 34.87 2.50 -17.67
N ARG A 321 34.78 1.90 -18.87
CA ARG A 321 33.50 1.71 -19.57
C ARG A 321 32.53 0.83 -18.78
N ALA A 322 33.03 -0.29 -18.24
CA ALA A 322 32.21 -1.20 -17.45
C ALA A 322 31.65 -0.50 -16.20
N LEU A 323 32.47 0.26 -15.48
CA LEU A 323 32.05 0.95 -14.26
C LEU A 323 31.03 2.07 -14.53
N ALA A 324 31.16 2.78 -15.65
CA ALA A 324 30.28 3.91 -15.99
C ALA A 324 28.82 3.51 -16.22
N VAL A 325 28.56 2.26 -16.63
CA VAL A 325 27.20 1.76 -16.93
C VAL A 325 26.60 0.94 -15.79
N LEU A 326 27.30 0.78 -14.66
CA LEU A 326 26.77 0.04 -13.52
C LEU A 326 25.60 0.80 -12.88
N HIS A 327 24.54 0.04 -12.56
CA HIS A 327 23.35 0.54 -11.89
C HIS A 327 23.43 0.31 -10.37
N PRO A 328 22.71 1.11 -9.54
CA PRO A 328 22.56 0.82 -8.12
C PRO A 328 22.01 -0.60 -7.90
N VAL A 329 22.59 -1.30 -6.95
CA VAL A 329 22.08 -2.62 -6.54
C VAL A 329 20.71 -2.44 -5.89
N PRO A 330 19.72 -3.32 -6.17
CA PRO A 330 18.39 -3.23 -5.57
C PRO A 330 18.46 -3.04 -4.05
N GLY A 331 17.80 -2.01 -3.53
CA GLY A 331 17.77 -1.69 -2.11
C GLY A 331 19.06 -1.13 -1.50
N ARG A 332 20.03 -0.67 -2.32
CA ARG A 332 21.29 -0.05 -1.86
C ARG A 332 21.47 1.31 -2.52
N LEU A 333 21.17 2.39 -1.78
CA LEU A 333 21.07 3.77 -2.28
C LEU A 333 20.36 3.86 -3.62
N GLN A 334 19.28 3.10 -3.74
CA GLN A 334 18.52 2.98 -4.97
C GLN A 334 17.63 4.21 -5.14
N VAL A 335 17.91 5.01 -6.17
CA VAL A 335 17.04 6.13 -6.55
C VAL A 335 15.75 5.59 -7.17
N VAL A 336 14.61 6.02 -6.64
CA VAL A 336 13.28 5.69 -7.17
C VAL A 336 12.78 6.85 -8.03
N THR A 337 12.18 6.53 -9.18
CA THR A 337 11.66 7.51 -10.14
C THR A 337 10.18 7.25 -10.43
N ALA A 338 9.46 8.30 -10.83
CA ALA A 338 8.07 8.22 -11.27
C ALA A 338 7.91 7.41 -12.58
N LEU A 339 6.74 6.80 -12.78
CA LEU A 339 6.41 6.09 -14.02
C LEU A 339 5.78 7.00 -15.07
N GLY A 340 6.19 6.79 -16.32
CA GLY A 340 5.55 7.26 -17.55
C GLY A 340 5.51 8.78 -17.77
N GLY A 341 6.45 9.33 -18.54
CA GLY A 341 6.23 10.58 -19.28
C GLY A 341 7.31 11.64 -19.16
N ALA A 342 7.94 11.95 -20.29
CA ALA A 342 8.93 13.00 -20.51
C ALA A 342 8.34 14.41 -20.77
N SER A 343 7.03 14.62 -20.55
CA SER A 343 6.38 15.92 -20.74
C SER A 343 6.38 16.71 -19.43
N ALA A 344 7.08 17.85 -19.43
CA ALA A 344 7.21 18.81 -18.32
C ALA A 344 7.16 18.16 -16.93
N ALA A 345 8.09 17.24 -16.66
CA ALA A 345 8.20 16.57 -15.37
C ALA A 345 8.21 17.65 -14.28
N ARG A 346 7.19 17.63 -13.42
CA ARG A 346 7.16 18.55 -12.29
C ARG A 346 8.40 18.28 -11.45
N PRO A 347 9.04 19.32 -10.89
CA PRO A 347 10.11 19.13 -9.92
C PRO A 347 9.64 18.22 -8.79
N GLN A 348 10.50 17.30 -8.35
CA GLN A 348 10.17 16.29 -7.35
C GLN A 348 11.34 16.07 -6.39
N PRO A 349 11.04 15.71 -5.13
CA PRO A 349 12.07 15.27 -4.20
C PRO A 349 12.83 14.08 -4.78
N LEU A 350 14.11 13.98 -4.43
CA LEU A 350 14.89 12.78 -4.70
C LEU A 350 14.55 11.73 -3.65
N VAL A 351 14.01 10.59 -4.07
CA VAL A 351 13.70 9.48 -3.16
C VAL A 351 14.72 8.37 -3.31
N VAL A 352 15.29 7.92 -2.19
CA VAL A 352 16.36 6.92 -2.13
C VAL A 352 15.96 5.80 -1.17
N VAL A 353 16.06 4.55 -1.60
CA VAL A 353 15.81 3.36 -0.75
C VAL A 353 17.13 2.69 -0.39
N ASP A 354 17.32 2.37 0.90
CA ASP A 354 18.52 1.67 1.38
C ASP A 354 18.22 0.62 2.47
N TYR A 355 19.02 -0.44 2.52
CA TYR A 355 18.95 -1.53 3.50
C TYR A 355 19.56 -1.20 4.87
N ALA A 356 19.99 0.04 5.10
CA ALA A 356 20.60 0.47 6.36
C ALA A 356 19.67 0.23 7.57
N HIS A 357 19.95 -0.84 8.32
CA HIS A 357 19.16 -1.30 9.48
C HIS A 357 20.00 -1.45 10.76
N THR A 358 21.19 -0.84 10.79
CA THR A 358 22.09 -0.74 11.94
C THR A 358 22.53 0.72 12.14
N PRO A 359 23.01 1.13 13.33
CA PRO A 359 23.43 2.52 13.58
C PRO A 359 24.54 2.99 12.63
N ASP A 360 25.58 2.18 12.42
CA ASP A 360 26.69 2.47 11.50
C ASP A 360 26.20 2.60 10.04
N ALA A 361 25.39 1.64 9.57
CA ALA A 361 24.88 1.69 8.20
C ALA A 361 24.02 2.94 7.96
N LEU A 362 23.16 3.29 8.93
CA LEU A 362 22.31 4.48 8.86
C LEU A 362 23.13 5.76 8.86
N GLU A 363 24.16 5.86 9.72
CA GLU A 363 25.08 7.00 9.76
C GLU A 363 25.81 7.21 8.43
N ARG A 364 26.32 6.12 7.85
CA ARG A 364 27.03 6.15 6.56
C ARG A 364 26.12 6.63 5.43
N VAL A 365 24.90 6.14 5.36
CA VAL A 365 23.93 6.50 4.32
C VAL A 365 23.49 7.96 4.47
N LEU A 366 23.17 8.42 5.68
CA LEU A 366 22.81 9.82 5.92
C LEU A 366 23.97 10.78 5.60
N THR A 367 25.19 10.42 6.01
CA THR A 367 26.40 11.19 5.69
C THR A 367 26.63 11.26 4.18
N ALA A 368 26.39 10.15 3.46
CA ALA A 368 26.54 10.11 2.01
C ALA A 368 25.48 10.95 1.26
N LEU A 369 24.26 11.06 1.79
CA LEU A 369 23.17 11.82 1.18
C LEU A 369 23.16 13.31 1.53
N ARG A 370 23.84 13.70 2.61
CA ARG A 370 23.84 15.10 3.07
C ARG A 370 24.46 16.09 2.09
N PRO A 371 25.63 15.85 1.46
CA PRO A 371 26.15 16.72 0.41
C PRO A 371 25.19 16.86 -0.78
N LEU A 372 24.44 15.80 -1.11
CA LEU A 372 23.46 15.82 -2.19
C LEU A 372 22.24 16.67 -1.85
N ALA A 373 21.70 16.58 -0.63
CA ALA A 373 20.62 17.45 -0.17
C ALA A 373 21.03 18.94 -0.19
N LEU A 374 22.23 19.23 0.33
CA LEU A 374 22.81 20.59 0.32
C LEU A 374 23.03 21.11 -1.11
N GLY A 375 23.58 20.28 -2.01
CA GLY A 375 23.80 20.66 -3.41
C GLY A 375 22.51 20.92 -4.19
N ARG A 376 21.40 20.30 -3.78
CA ARG A 376 20.06 20.57 -4.31
C ARG A 376 19.39 21.79 -3.69
N GLY A 377 19.90 22.31 -2.56
CA GLY A 377 19.26 23.36 -1.77
C GLY A 377 18.03 22.87 -0.99
N GLY A 378 17.93 21.57 -0.72
CA GLY A 378 16.83 20.96 0.02
C GLY A 378 17.23 20.38 1.37
N ARG A 379 16.27 19.76 2.05
CA ARG A 379 16.42 19.07 3.32
C ARG A 379 16.64 17.56 3.12
N LEU A 380 17.34 16.93 4.05
CA LEU A 380 17.46 15.48 4.15
C LEU A 380 16.42 14.94 5.15
N ARG A 381 15.41 14.23 4.64
CA ARG A 381 14.39 13.54 5.43
C ARG A 381 14.70 12.05 5.52
N CYS A 382 14.64 11.48 6.72
CA CYS A 382 14.90 10.05 6.96
C CYS A 382 13.65 9.34 7.48
N VAL A 383 13.18 8.34 6.75
CA VAL A 383 12.07 7.45 7.15
C VAL A 383 12.65 6.08 7.48
N PHE A 384 12.51 5.61 8.71
CA PHE A 384 13.06 4.31 9.10
C PHE A 384 12.28 3.66 10.25
N GLY A 385 12.50 2.35 10.41
CA GLY A 385 12.00 1.54 11.51
C GLY A 385 13.06 0.54 11.97
N CYS A 386 12.71 -0.27 12.97
CA CYS A 386 13.53 -1.39 13.42
C CYS A 386 12.72 -2.69 13.38
N GLY A 387 13.38 -3.81 13.06
CA GLY A 387 12.74 -5.12 13.12
C GLY A 387 12.61 -5.63 14.57
N GLY A 388 11.50 -6.26 14.89
CA GLY A 388 11.30 -6.99 16.15
C GLY A 388 11.98 -8.37 16.13
N ASP A 389 12.07 -9.03 17.28
CA ASP A 389 12.80 -10.29 17.51
C ASP A 389 14.27 -10.22 17.03
N ARG A 390 14.87 -9.05 17.27
CA ARG A 390 16.25 -8.67 16.91
C ARG A 390 16.85 -7.82 18.02
N ASP A 391 18.16 -7.61 17.97
CA ASP A 391 18.90 -6.78 18.93
C ASP A 391 18.18 -5.45 19.21
N ALA A 392 17.72 -5.28 20.45
CA ALA A 392 17.03 -4.08 20.89
C ALA A 392 18.00 -2.95 21.25
N GLY A 393 19.25 -3.26 21.58
CA GLY A 393 20.27 -2.28 21.96
C GLY A 393 20.58 -1.28 20.86
N LYS A 394 20.41 -1.66 19.58
CA LYS A 394 20.61 -0.76 18.44
C LYS A 394 19.52 0.29 18.25
N ARG A 395 18.29 0.06 18.74
CA ARG A 395 17.10 0.89 18.47
C ARG A 395 17.29 2.36 18.89
N PRO A 396 17.67 2.66 20.15
CA PRO A 396 17.95 4.04 20.56
C PRO A 396 19.15 4.65 19.84
N LEU A 397 20.19 3.85 19.55
CA LEU A 397 21.37 4.33 18.82
C LEU A 397 21.02 4.78 17.39
N MET A 398 20.14 4.04 16.70
CA MET A 398 19.64 4.44 15.37
C MET A 398 18.81 5.72 15.45
N GLY A 399 17.97 5.88 16.47
CA GLY A 399 17.25 7.13 16.75
C GLY A 399 18.19 8.33 16.90
N ALA A 400 19.24 8.18 17.72
CA ALA A 400 20.25 9.22 17.94
C ALA A 400 21.00 9.61 16.66
N VAL A 401 21.38 8.62 15.83
CA VAL A 401 22.04 8.84 14.54
C VAL A 401 21.13 9.61 13.58
N ALA A 402 19.87 9.18 13.42
CA ALA A 402 18.91 9.86 12.55
C ALA A 402 18.69 11.32 12.98
N ALA A 403 18.47 11.55 14.27
CA ALA A 403 18.22 12.89 14.83
C ALA A 403 19.40 13.85 14.64
N ARG A 404 20.64 13.33 14.59
CA ARG A 404 21.84 14.15 14.41
C ARG A 404 22.12 14.51 12.95
N LEU A 405 21.80 13.61 12.01
CA LEU A 405 22.27 13.71 10.63
C LEU A 405 21.18 14.09 9.61
N ALA A 406 19.91 13.81 9.90
CA ALA A 406 18.78 14.22 9.09
C ALA A 406 18.19 15.54 9.59
N ASP A 407 17.64 16.34 8.68
CA ASP A 407 16.92 17.57 9.04
C ASP A 407 15.52 17.24 9.57
N GLU A 408 14.92 16.16 9.05
CA GLU A 408 13.62 15.67 9.49
C GLU A 408 13.64 14.14 9.58
N VAL A 409 13.03 13.60 10.65
CA VAL A 409 12.96 12.16 10.89
C VAL A 409 11.50 11.74 10.98
N VAL A 410 11.18 10.62 10.35
CA VAL A 410 9.89 9.93 10.48
C VAL A 410 10.16 8.50 10.96
N VAL A 411 9.66 8.18 12.15
CA VAL A 411 9.80 6.83 12.72
C VAL A 411 8.55 6.01 12.42
N THR A 412 8.77 4.80 11.89
CA THR A 412 7.72 3.88 11.44
C THR A 412 8.08 2.43 11.73
N THR A 413 7.25 1.50 11.28
CA THR A 413 7.50 0.06 11.37
C THR A 413 8.46 -0.43 10.27
N ASP A 414 9.19 -1.51 10.58
CA ASP A 414 9.88 -2.37 9.62
C ASP A 414 9.14 -3.71 9.60
N ASN A 415 9.78 -4.82 9.99
CA ASN A 415 9.18 -6.11 10.29
C ASN A 415 9.04 -6.26 11.82
N PRO A 416 7.91 -5.86 12.42
CA PRO A 416 7.72 -5.98 13.87
C PRO A 416 7.71 -7.43 14.37
N ARG A 417 7.43 -8.41 13.49
CA ARG A 417 7.35 -9.84 13.85
C ARG A 417 6.38 -10.05 15.03
N THR A 418 6.84 -10.62 16.14
CA THR A 418 5.97 -10.90 17.29
C THR A 418 5.88 -9.74 18.29
N GLU A 419 6.78 -8.76 18.20
CA GLU A 419 6.80 -7.59 19.07
C GLU A 419 5.72 -6.56 18.71
N SER A 420 5.32 -5.74 19.69
CA SER A 420 4.42 -4.59 19.45
C SER A 420 5.13 -3.53 18.60
N PRO A 421 4.53 -3.09 17.48
CA PRO A 421 5.00 -1.96 16.69
C PRO A 421 5.28 -0.70 17.53
N GLU A 422 4.35 -0.35 18.42
CA GLU A 422 4.42 0.83 19.28
C GLU A 422 5.60 0.73 20.26
N ALA A 423 5.82 -0.45 20.85
CA ALA A 423 6.94 -0.69 21.75
C ALA A 423 8.29 -0.53 21.06
N ILE A 424 8.45 -1.02 19.83
CA ILE A 424 9.66 -0.83 19.03
C ILE A 424 9.88 0.66 18.77
N ILE A 425 8.84 1.38 18.37
CA ILE A 425 8.91 2.81 18.09
C ILE A 425 9.37 3.56 19.34
N GLU A 426 8.74 3.36 20.50
CA GLU A 426 9.11 4.05 21.74
C GLU A 426 10.58 3.78 22.14
N GLN A 427 11.13 2.59 21.87
CA GLN A 427 12.55 2.30 22.09
C GLN A 427 13.48 3.05 21.12
N ILE A 428 13.06 3.30 19.88
CA ILE A 428 13.79 4.17 18.95
C ILE A 428 13.75 5.62 19.48
N LEU A 429 12.57 6.07 19.90
CA LEU A 429 12.35 7.43 20.39
C LEU A 429 13.17 7.76 21.64
N ALA A 430 13.43 6.77 22.50
CA ALA A 430 14.26 6.93 23.69
C ALA A 430 15.70 7.41 23.39
N GLY A 431 16.19 7.22 22.16
CA GLY A 431 17.50 7.72 21.73
C GLY A 431 17.49 9.12 21.11
N MET A 432 16.32 9.76 21.00
CA MET A 432 16.16 11.03 20.28
C MET A 432 15.99 12.21 21.25
N PRO A 433 16.61 13.37 20.97
CA PRO A 433 16.50 14.55 21.83
C PRO A 433 15.10 15.21 21.79
N ALA A 434 14.36 15.01 20.70
CA ALA A 434 13.01 15.51 20.51
C ALA A 434 12.16 14.44 19.81
N ARG A 435 10.85 14.44 20.10
CA ARG A 435 9.93 13.48 19.48
C ARG A 435 9.73 13.85 18.00
N PRO A 436 10.09 12.96 17.05
CA PRO A 436 9.90 13.17 15.63
C PRO A 436 8.43 12.94 15.22
N ALA A 437 8.14 13.08 13.93
CA ALA A 437 6.90 12.56 13.38
C ALA A 437 6.89 11.03 13.48
N VAL A 438 5.77 10.47 13.95
CA VAL A 438 5.57 9.02 14.07
C VAL A 438 4.38 8.61 13.19
N ARG A 439 4.59 7.57 12.39
CA ARG A 439 3.55 6.92 11.57
C ARG A 439 3.76 5.42 11.67
N VAL A 440 2.88 4.72 12.39
CA VAL A 440 3.05 3.28 12.62
C VAL A 440 3.00 2.50 11.29
N ASP A 441 2.00 2.78 10.44
CA ASP A 441 1.93 2.18 9.12
C ASP A 441 3.04 2.74 8.19
N ARG A 442 3.80 1.83 7.58
CA ARG A 442 4.95 2.18 6.75
C ARG A 442 4.56 2.78 5.40
N ALA A 443 3.43 2.36 4.81
CA ALA A 443 2.94 2.99 3.58
C ALA A 443 2.57 4.45 3.85
N ASP A 444 1.82 4.69 4.93
CA ASP A 444 1.47 6.03 5.40
C ASP A 444 2.71 6.90 5.62
N ALA A 445 3.74 6.36 6.29
CA ALA A 445 5.00 7.07 6.51
C ALA A 445 5.68 7.47 5.19
N ILE A 446 5.73 6.56 4.21
CA ILE A 446 6.33 6.82 2.89
C ILE A 446 5.52 7.87 2.13
N LEU A 447 4.20 7.70 2.03
CA LEU A 447 3.31 8.61 1.32
C LEU A 447 3.34 10.03 1.91
N ASP A 448 3.16 10.15 3.24
CA ASP A 448 3.20 11.43 3.95
C ASP A 448 4.57 12.10 3.76
N SER A 449 5.67 11.33 3.79
CA SER A 449 7.02 11.85 3.66
C SER A 449 7.37 12.30 2.24
N ILE A 450 6.85 11.67 1.20
CA ILE A 450 7.13 12.08 -0.19
C ILE A 450 6.23 13.25 -0.58
N TRP A 451 4.94 13.21 -0.20
CA TRP A 451 3.99 14.26 -0.53
C TRP A 451 4.20 15.55 0.27
N GLY A 452 4.72 15.45 1.49
CA GLY A 452 5.10 16.60 2.30
C GLY A 452 6.55 17.08 2.09
N ALA A 453 7.29 16.57 1.10
CA ALA A 453 8.66 17.01 0.80
C ALA A 453 8.67 18.06 -0.32
N GLY A 454 9.58 19.03 -0.21
CA GLY A 454 9.84 20.01 -1.26
C GLY A 454 10.57 19.40 -2.46
N GLU A 455 10.51 20.07 -3.61
CA GLU A 455 11.12 19.58 -4.86
C GLU A 455 12.65 19.42 -4.79
N HIS A 456 13.31 20.12 -3.89
CA HIS A 456 14.76 20.02 -3.71
C HIS A 456 15.18 19.01 -2.65
N ASP A 457 14.22 18.52 -1.83
CA ASP A 457 14.51 17.64 -0.71
C ASP A 457 14.99 16.26 -1.17
N VAL A 458 15.68 15.57 -0.27
CA VAL A 458 16.11 14.17 -0.40
C VAL A 458 15.39 13.36 0.69
N VAL A 459 14.62 12.36 0.28
CA VAL A 459 13.89 11.46 1.17
C VAL A 459 14.58 10.09 1.15
N LEU A 460 15.17 9.70 2.27
CA LEU A 460 15.73 8.38 2.50
C LEU A 460 14.66 7.45 3.12
N LEU A 461 14.41 6.31 2.49
CA LEU A 461 13.65 5.20 3.05
C LEU A 461 14.64 4.09 3.45
N ALA A 462 14.89 3.96 4.76
CA ALA A 462 15.89 3.04 5.30
C ALA A 462 15.25 1.83 6.02
N GLY A 463 16.00 0.74 6.09
CA GLY A 463 15.67 -0.48 6.84
C GLY A 463 15.45 -1.70 5.95
N LYS A 464 14.45 -1.64 5.05
CA LYS A 464 14.00 -2.78 4.25
C LYS A 464 14.79 -3.01 2.97
N GLY A 465 15.30 -1.96 2.34
CA GLY A 465 16.12 -2.05 1.13
C GLY A 465 15.45 -2.81 -0.01
N HIS A 466 15.83 -4.08 -0.19
CA HIS A 466 15.35 -4.94 -1.28
C HIS A 466 14.16 -5.82 -0.86
N GLU A 467 13.84 -5.90 0.43
CA GLU A 467 12.76 -6.73 0.95
C GLU A 467 11.41 -6.28 0.40
N THR A 468 10.62 -7.25 -0.05
CA THR A 468 9.31 -7.06 -0.71
C THR A 468 8.13 -7.52 0.14
N TYR A 469 8.34 -7.69 1.45
CA TYR A 469 7.32 -8.13 2.38
C TYR A 469 7.40 -7.38 3.70
N GLN A 470 6.29 -7.32 4.44
CA GLN A 470 6.25 -6.91 5.84
C GLN A 470 5.72 -8.05 6.70
N GLU A 471 6.42 -8.37 7.80
CA GLU A 471 6.04 -9.45 8.71
C GLU A 471 5.44 -8.94 10.03
N VAL A 472 4.18 -9.29 10.30
CA VAL A 472 3.46 -8.97 11.54
C VAL A 472 2.82 -10.24 12.08
N ARG A 473 3.15 -10.64 13.32
CA ARG A 473 2.64 -11.86 13.98
C ARG A 473 2.72 -13.10 13.07
N HIS A 474 3.89 -13.31 12.46
CA HIS A 474 4.20 -14.39 11.51
C HIS A 474 3.45 -14.35 10.17
N VAL A 475 2.59 -13.35 9.94
CA VAL A 475 1.95 -13.14 8.64
C VAL A 475 2.84 -12.24 7.80
N ARG A 476 3.24 -12.71 6.62
CA ARG A 476 3.98 -11.93 5.62
C ARG A 476 3.02 -11.40 4.57
N SER A 477 2.88 -10.09 4.51
CA SER A 477 2.10 -9.40 3.48
C SER A 477 3.05 -8.74 2.47
N ALA A 478 2.64 -8.66 1.20
CA ALA A 478 3.40 -7.97 0.17
C ALA A 478 3.60 -6.50 0.55
N PHE A 479 4.84 -6.02 0.55
CA PHE A 479 5.18 -4.64 0.87
C PHE A 479 6.56 -4.27 0.35
N ASP A 480 6.66 -3.27 -0.51
CA ASP A 480 7.93 -2.82 -1.07
C ASP A 480 8.04 -1.29 -1.01
N ASP A 481 9.06 -0.79 -0.31
CA ASP A 481 9.35 0.65 -0.19
C ASP A 481 9.45 1.34 -1.56
N ARG A 482 10.00 0.63 -2.56
CA ARG A 482 10.23 1.14 -3.91
C ARG A 482 8.92 1.32 -4.65
N GLU A 483 7.98 0.39 -4.50
CA GLU A 483 6.68 0.43 -5.16
C GLU A 483 5.81 1.55 -4.57
N TRP A 484 5.77 1.68 -3.24
CA TRP A 484 5.06 2.77 -2.57
C TRP A 484 5.65 4.15 -2.91
N ALA A 485 6.98 4.26 -2.93
CA ALA A 485 7.66 5.48 -3.34
C ALA A 485 7.38 5.83 -4.82
N ARG A 486 7.40 4.82 -5.69
CA ARG A 486 7.10 4.98 -7.12
C ARG A 486 5.66 5.44 -7.34
N PHE A 487 4.70 4.89 -6.60
CA PHE A 487 3.32 5.38 -6.62
C PHE A 487 3.24 6.84 -6.17
N ALA A 488 3.85 7.20 -5.04
CA ALA A 488 3.83 8.55 -4.51
C ALA A 488 4.39 9.59 -5.51
N LEU A 489 5.52 9.27 -6.13
CA LEU A 489 6.16 10.10 -7.17
C LEU A 489 5.31 10.15 -8.44
N THR A 490 4.76 9.04 -8.90
CA THR A 490 3.88 9.00 -10.09
C THR A 490 2.62 9.84 -9.86
N TRP A 491 2.06 9.79 -8.65
CA TRP A 491 0.90 10.59 -8.25
C TRP A 491 1.17 12.10 -8.31
N GLN A 492 2.34 12.55 -7.82
CA GLN A 492 2.75 13.96 -7.86
C GLN A 492 2.89 14.53 -9.29
N GLN A 493 3.07 13.68 -10.30
CA GLN A 493 3.04 14.07 -11.71
C GLN A 493 1.62 14.35 -12.24
N GLY A 494 0.64 14.54 -11.36
CA GLY A 494 -0.74 14.90 -11.71
C GLY A 494 -1.56 13.73 -12.23
N ALA A 495 -1.18 12.50 -11.90
CA ALA A 495 -1.95 11.32 -12.27
C ALA A 495 -3.36 11.34 -11.65
N THR A 496 -4.28 10.66 -12.30
CA THR A 496 -5.60 10.29 -11.76
C THR A 496 -5.65 8.78 -11.60
N VAL A 497 -6.58 8.26 -10.79
CA VAL A 497 -6.80 6.82 -10.63
C VAL A 497 -8.19 6.47 -11.14
N SER A 498 -8.30 5.34 -11.84
CA SER A 498 -9.57 4.74 -12.26
C SER A 498 -9.51 3.23 -12.09
N THR A 499 -10.67 2.63 -11.78
CA THR A 499 -10.87 1.18 -11.69
C THR A 499 -11.65 0.64 -12.89
N ASP A 500 -12.02 1.49 -13.85
CA ASP A 500 -12.82 1.12 -15.02
C ASP A 500 -12.06 1.49 -16.31
N THR A 501 -11.70 0.48 -17.09
CA THR A 501 -10.99 0.64 -18.37
C THR A 501 -11.87 1.26 -19.45
N ARG A 502 -13.19 1.16 -19.35
CA ARG A 502 -14.14 1.69 -20.34
C ARG A 502 -14.20 3.21 -20.33
N THR A 503 -13.87 3.83 -19.20
CA THR A 503 -13.87 5.27 -18.99
C THR A 503 -12.50 5.80 -18.57
N LEU A 504 -11.42 5.03 -18.79
CA LEU A 504 -10.07 5.36 -18.34
C LEU A 504 -9.50 6.53 -19.15
N PRO A 505 -9.16 7.66 -18.52
CA PRO A 505 -8.50 8.76 -19.23
C PRO A 505 -7.05 8.38 -19.57
N ALA A 506 -6.57 8.81 -20.74
CA ALA A 506 -5.16 8.66 -21.09
C ALA A 506 -4.25 9.32 -20.02
N GLY A 507 -3.18 8.64 -19.63
CA GLY A 507 -2.26 9.08 -18.58
C GLY A 507 -2.73 8.82 -17.14
N ALA A 508 -3.91 8.24 -16.94
CA ALA A 508 -4.35 7.78 -15.62
C ALA A 508 -3.60 6.51 -15.18
N VAL A 509 -3.64 6.24 -13.88
CA VAL A 509 -3.20 4.99 -13.27
C VAL A 509 -4.42 4.08 -13.13
N PHE A 510 -4.36 2.91 -13.73
CA PHE A 510 -5.39 1.90 -13.57
C PHE A 510 -5.21 1.15 -12.26
N LEU A 511 -6.27 0.94 -11.50
CA LEU A 511 -6.26 0.16 -10.27
C LEU A 511 -7.00 -1.17 -10.50
N ALA A 512 -6.24 -2.27 -10.54
CA ALA A 512 -6.78 -3.61 -10.72
C ALA A 512 -7.37 -4.13 -9.40
N LEU A 513 -8.67 -3.90 -9.20
CA LEU A 513 -9.40 -4.42 -8.04
C LEU A 513 -9.84 -5.86 -8.26
N GLU A 514 -9.74 -6.67 -7.20
CA GLU A 514 -10.26 -8.04 -7.16
C GLU A 514 -11.54 -8.09 -6.31
N GLY A 515 -12.57 -8.74 -6.83
CA GLY A 515 -13.86 -8.99 -6.17
C GLY A 515 -14.34 -10.40 -6.44
N GLU A 516 -15.43 -10.83 -5.79
CA GLU A 516 -15.88 -12.24 -5.82
C GLU A 516 -16.17 -12.80 -7.22
N ARG A 517 -16.56 -11.94 -8.18
CA ARG A 517 -16.93 -12.32 -9.54
C ARG A 517 -16.16 -11.55 -10.62
N PHE A 518 -15.11 -10.82 -10.23
CA PHE A 518 -14.39 -9.91 -11.12
C PHE A 518 -12.94 -9.77 -10.67
N ASP A 519 -11.99 -9.95 -11.58
CA ASP A 519 -10.59 -9.63 -11.36
C ASP A 519 -10.13 -8.55 -12.36
N GLY A 520 -9.87 -7.35 -11.85
CA GLY A 520 -9.38 -6.23 -12.67
C GLY A 520 -8.02 -6.48 -13.31
N HIS A 521 -7.26 -7.47 -12.83
CA HIS A 521 -5.97 -7.85 -13.44
C HIS A 521 -6.14 -8.42 -14.85
N ASP A 522 -7.31 -8.94 -15.20
CA ASP A 522 -7.61 -9.43 -16.55
C ASP A 522 -7.72 -8.30 -17.58
N HIS A 523 -7.84 -7.05 -17.14
CA HIS A 523 -8.04 -5.87 -17.98
C HIS A 523 -6.78 -5.00 -18.16
N LEU A 524 -5.58 -5.52 -17.83
CA LEU A 524 -4.33 -4.76 -17.98
C LEU A 524 -4.02 -4.40 -19.44
N ALA A 525 -4.32 -5.30 -20.38
CA ALA A 525 -4.15 -5.03 -21.81
C ALA A 525 -5.09 -3.90 -22.28
N ASP A 526 -6.33 -3.89 -21.81
CA ASP A 526 -7.30 -2.82 -22.11
C ASP A 526 -6.83 -1.48 -21.53
N ALA A 527 -6.28 -1.48 -20.31
CA ALA A 527 -5.72 -0.29 -19.68
C ALA A 527 -4.51 0.24 -20.47
N ALA A 528 -3.61 -0.64 -20.92
CA ALA A 528 -2.49 -0.25 -21.77
C ALA A 528 -2.97 0.37 -23.10
N ALA A 529 -3.97 -0.25 -23.75
CA ALA A 529 -4.56 0.23 -24.99
C ALA A 529 -5.26 1.60 -24.82
N ALA A 530 -5.89 1.84 -23.67
CA ALA A 530 -6.49 3.12 -23.31
C ALA A 530 -5.45 4.21 -22.94
N GLY A 531 -4.16 3.89 -22.99
CA GLY A 531 -3.07 4.84 -22.72
C GLY A 531 -2.83 5.08 -21.23
N ALA A 532 -3.10 4.09 -20.38
CA ALA A 532 -2.76 4.15 -18.96
C ALA A 532 -1.25 4.37 -18.77
N ARG A 533 -0.91 5.22 -17.80
CA ARG A 533 0.48 5.53 -17.42
C ARG A 533 1.14 4.37 -16.68
N ALA A 534 0.37 3.68 -15.84
CA ALA A 534 0.77 2.52 -15.07
C ALA A 534 -0.47 1.78 -14.57
N ALA A 535 -0.29 0.56 -14.04
CA ALA A 535 -1.32 -0.14 -13.27
C ALA A 535 -0.85 -0.48 -11.85
N ILE A 536 -1.72 -0.28 -10.87
CA ILE A 536 -1.56 -0.80 -9.51
C ILE A 536 -2.16 -2.20 -9.46
N VAL A 537 -1.35 -3.17 -9.03
CA VAL A 537 -1.67 -4.60 -9.05
C VAL A 537 -1.30 -5.27 -7.72
N ALA A 538 -1.95 -6.40 -7.44
CA ALA A 538 -1.70 -7.19 -6.24
C ALA A 538 -0.45 -8.05 -6.31
N ARG A 539 -0.03 -8.41 -7.53
CA ARG A 539 1.09 -9.32 -7.79
C ARG A 539 1.80 -8.91 -9.07
N PRO A 540 3.09 -9.25 -9.23
CA PRO A 540 3.77 -9.09 -10.51
C PRO A 540 3.05 -9.89 -11.60
N ILE A 541 2.84 -9.28 -12.77
CA ILE A 541 2.23 -9.93 -13.94
C ILE A 541 3.19 -9.74 -15.12
N PRO A 542 3.84 -10.83 -15.59
CA PRO A 542 4.68 -10.79 -16.79
C PRO A 542 3.89 -10.29 -18.00
N ASP A 543 4.57 -9.58 -18.90
CA ASP A 543 4.02 -9.15 -20.20
C ASP A 543 2.71 -8.32 -20.14
N ALA A 544 2.48 -7.60 -19.03
CA ALA A 544 1.27 -6.80 -18.83
C ALA A 544 1.06 -5.65 -19.84
N GLY A 545 2.06 -5.33 -20.68
CA GLY A 545 1.96 -4.29 -21.72
C GLY A 545 2.06 -2.85 -21.21
N LEU A 546 2.20 -2.63 -19.90
CA LEU A 546 2.41 -1.33 -19.28
C LEU A 546 3.20 -1.46 -17.96
N PRO A 547 3.81 -0.37 -17.45
CA PRO A 547 4.49 -0.37 -16.16
C PRO A 547 3.54 -0.74 -15.00
N LEU A 548 4.00 -1.61 -14.10
CA LEU A 548 3.26 -2.06 -12.94
C LEU A 548 3.78 -1.42 -11.64
N ILE A 549 2.87 -1.21 -10.70
CA ILE A 549 3.15 -0.86 -9.31
C ILE A 549 2.54 -1.96 -8.43
N VAL A 550 3.37 -2.75 -7.77
CA VAL A 550 2.92 -3.92 -7.00
C VAL A 550 2.74 -3.55 -5.53
N LEU A 551 1.49 -3.38 -5.08
CA LEU A 551 1.18 -2.90 -3.73
C LEU A 551 0.50 -3.94 -2.82
N GLY A 552 0.37 -5.20 -3.28
CA GLY A 552 -0.41 -6.21 -2.57
C GLY A 552 -1.91 -5.94 -2.69
N ASP A 553 -2.70 -6.23 -1.66
CA ASP A 553 -4.16 -6.01 -1.69
C ASP A 553 -4.49 -4.59 -2.20
N THR A 554 -5.05 -4.52 -3.41
CA THR A 554 -5.25 -3.26 -4.13
C THR A 554 -6.36 -2.41 -3.54
N ARG A 555 -7.32 -3.03 -2.84
CA ARG A 555 -8.36 -2.31 -2.08
C ARG A 555 -7.75 -1.64 -0.86
N GLN A 556 -6.94 -2.36 -0.09
CA GLN A 556 -6.22 -1.77 1.04
C GLN A 556 -5.23 -0.70 0.57
N ALA A 557 -4.55 -0.92 -0.56
CA ALA A 557 -3.64 0.07 -1.14
C ALA A 557 -4.37 1.38 -1.50
N LEU A 558 -5.56 1.29 -2.11
CA LEU A 558 -6.42 2.43 -2.41
C LEU A 558 -6.84 3.18 -1.14
N GLN A 559 -7.27 2.46 -0.11
CA GLN A 559 -7.69 3.06 1.16
C GLN A 559 -6.54 3.80 1.85
N ARG A 560 -5.35 3.18 1.92
CA ARG A 560 -4.13 3.81 2.48
C ARG A 560 -3.73 5.06 1.69
N ALA A 561 -3.70 4.95 0.36
CA ALA A 561 -3.38 6.08 -0.51
C ALA A 561 -4.35 7.26 -0.31
N ALA A 562 -5.65 7.00 -0.27
CA ALA A 562 -6.65 8.03 -0.04
C ALA A 562 -6.54 8.66 1.36
N THR A 563 -6.35 7.83 2.40
CA THR A 563 -6.19 8.28 3.79
C THR A 563 -4.97 9.20 3.94
N ALA A 564 -3.83 8.83 3.34
CA ALA A 564 -2.63 9.65 3.31
C ALA A 564 -2.81 10.93 2.49
N TRP A 565 -3.52 10.84 1.37
CA TRP A 565 -3.78 12.01 0.52
C TRP A 565 -4.68 13.02 1.22
N ARG A 566 -5.71 12.55 1.94
CA ARG A 566 -6.59 13.40 2.74
C ARG A 566 -5.82 14.23 3.77
N ARG A 567 -4.81 13.64 4.43
CA ARG A 567 -3.95 14.31 5.43
C ARG A 567 -3.16 15.49 4.87
N GLN A 568 -2.92 15.53 3.55
CA GLN A 568 -2.20 16.64 2.91
C GLN A 568 -3.01 17.94 2.91
N PHE A 569 -4.30 17.89 3.28
CA PHE A 569 -5.18 19.05 3.24
C PHE A 569 -5.78 19.38 4.60
N ARG A 570 -5.68 20.65 5.00
CA ARG A 570 -6.24 21.16 6.27
C ARG A 570 -7.61 21.82 6.14
N MET A 571 -8.23 21.75 4.97
CA MET A 571 -9.51 22.43 4.73
C MET A 571 -10.67 21.74 5.47
N PRO A 572 -11.81 22.44 5.65
CA PRO A 572 -13.01 21.84 6.18
C PRO A 572 -13.50 20.67 5.33
N VAL A 573 -13.79 19.54 5.97
CA VAL A 573 -14.39 18.37 5.36
C VAL A 573 -15.60 17.92 6.16
N ILE A 574 -16.75 17.91 5.51
CA ILE A 574 -18.03 17.56 6.08
C ILE A 574 -18.34 16.10 5.73
N ALA A 575 -18.41 15.21 6.70
CA ALA A 575 -18.89 13.84 6.51
C ALA A 575 -20.41 13.77 6.78
N VAL A 576 -21.16 13.08 5.91
CA VAL A 576 -22.62 12.92 6.02
C VAL A 576 -22.97 11.45 6.20
N THR A 577 -23.55 11.11 7.35
CA THR A 577 -24.15 9.80 7.67
C THR A 577 -25.63 9.96 8.06
N GLY A 578 -26.31 8.86 8.33
CA GLY A 578 -27.71 8.80 8.75
C GLY A 578 -28.55 7.94 7.82
N SER A 579 -29.80 7.66 8.16
CA SER A 579 -30.57 6.67 7.41
C SER A 579 -31.16 7.19 6.13
N ASN A 580 -31.96 8.25 6.24
CA ASN A 580 -32.62 8.89 5.11
C ASN A 580 -32.07 10.29 4.85
N GLY A 581 -32.16 10.75 3.60
CA GLY A 581 -31.78 12.11 3.22
C GLY A 581 -30.29 12.37 3.01
N LYS A 582 -29.38 11.39 3.24
CA LYS A 582 -27.92 11.53 3.08
C LYS A 582 -27.51 12.28 1.80
N THR A 583 -27.88 11.75 0.64
CA THR A 583 -27.52 12.33 -0.65
C THR A 583 -28.15 13.71 -0.86
N THR A 584 -29.40 13.90 -0.46
CA THR A 584 -30.08 15.20 -0.54
C THR A 584 -29.36 16.25 0.29
N THR A 585 -29.04 15.93 1.56
CA THR A 585 -28.28 16.82 2.45
C THR A 585 -26.87 17.09 1.92
N LYS A 586 -26.18 16.06 1.39
CA LYS A 586 -24.86 16.24 0.76
C LYS A 586 -24.92 17.16 -0.46
N GLU A 587 -25.94 17.07 -1.30
CA GLU A 587 -26.10 17.97 -2.46
C GLU A 587 -26.47 19.40 -2.03
N MET A 588 -27.27 19.58 -0.98
CA MET A 588 -27.50 20.90 -0.37
C MET A 588 -26.20 21.51 0.17
N ILE A 589 -25.40 20.74 0.91
CA ILE A 589 -24.07 21.18 1.38
C ILE A 589 -23.19 21.53 0.19
N SER A 590 -23.15 20.67 -0.83
CA SER A 590 -22.38 20.88 -2.06
C SER A 590 -22.74 22.20 -2.75
N ALA A 591 -24.03 22.54 -2.86
CA ALA A 591 -24.51 23.81 -3.41
C ALA A 591 -24.09 25.01 -2.53
N ILE A 592 -24.13 24.87 -1.20
CA ILE A 592 -23.61 25.88 -0.28
C ILE A 592 -22.09 26.08 -0.45
N LEU A 593 -21.33 24.99 -0.56
CA LEU A 593 -19.89 25.06 -0.79
C LEU A 593 -19.57 25.70 -2.15
N ALA A 594 -20.39 25.48 -3.18
CA ALA A 594 -20.26 26.14 -4.47
C ALA A 594 -20.47 27.66 -4.35
N ALA A 595 -21.51 28.09 -3.63
CA ALA A 595 -21.78 29.50 -3.37
C ALA A 595 -20.70 30.18 -2.51
N TRP A 596 -20.09 29.43 -1.59
CA TRP A 596 -19.07 29.96 -0.67
C TRP A 596 -17.66 29.98 -1.27
N CYS A 597 -17.24 28.88 -1.90
CA CYS A 597 -15.86 28.64 -2.33
C CYS A 597 -15.68 28.65 -3.86
N GLY A 598 -16.77 28.75 -4.63
CA GLY A 598 -16.78 28.57 -6.07
C GLY A 598 -16.76 27.10 -6.49
N GLU A 599 -17.18 26.83 -7.72
CA GLU A 599 -17.30 25.46 -8.25
C GLU A 599 -15.96 24.70 -8.25
N ALA A 600 -14.87 25.36 -8.66
CA ALA A 600 -13.53 24.79 -8.61
C ALA A 600 -12.95 24.66 -7.18
N GLY A 601 -13.56 25.34 -6.21
CA GLY A 601 -13.15 25.36 -4.81
C GLY A 601 -13.84 24.30 -3.95
N ARG A 602 -14.83 23.56 -4.46
CA ARG A 602 -15.53 22.49 -3.73
C ARG A 602 -15.17 21.11 -4.25
N LEU A 603 -15.15 20.13 -3.36
CA LEU A 603 -15.20 18.72 -3.71
C LEU A 603 -16.46 18.09 -3.09
N ALA A 604 -17.16 17.24 -3.84
CA ALA A 604 -18.27 16.47 -3.32
C ALA A 604 -18.20 15.01 -3.78
N THR A 605 -18.70 14.08 -2.97
CA THR A 605 -18.96 12.70 -3.43
C THR A 605 -19.89 12.74 -4.64
N HIS A 606 -19.52 12.08 -5.74
CA HIS A 606 -20.37 11.97 -6.93
C HIS A 606 -21.13 10.65 -6.95
N GLY A 607 -22.40 10.68 -7.36
CA GLY A 607 -23.23 9.49 -7.47
C GLY A 607 -23.29 8.70 -6.16
N ASN A 608 -23.03 7.39 -6.24
CA ASN A 608 -23.03 6.44 -5.13
C ASN A 608 -21.62 6.05 -4.66
N LEU A 609 -20.63 6.93 -4.81
CA LEU A 609 -19.24 6.69 -4.39
C LEU A 609 -19.06 6.89 -2.87
N ASN A 610 -19.88 6.21 -2.07
CA ASN A 610 -19.99 6.37 -0.61
C ASN A 610 -19.53 5.12 0.18
N ASN A 611 -18.96 4.12 -0.50
CA ASN A 611 -18.46 2.87 0.09
C ASN A 611 -16.92 2.81 0.13
N GLU A 612 -16.38 1.67 0.56
CA GLU A 612 -14.95 1.42 0.76
C GLU A 612 -14.07 1.54 -0.49
N ILE A 613 -14.66 1.63 -1.69
CA ILE A 613 -13.94 1.85 -2.95
C ILE A 613 -14.21 3.27 -3.46
N GLY A 614 -15.48 3.68 -3.51
CA GLY A 614 -15.89 4.96 -4.08
C GLY A 614 -15.43 6.17 -3.27
N LEU A 615 -15.47 6.08 -1.93
CA LEU A 615 -15.04 7.18 -1.08
C LEU A 615 -13.53 7.46 -1.25
N PRO A 616 -12.62 6.47 -1.20
CA PRO A 616 -11.22 6.67 -1.56
C PRO A 616 -10.99 7.33 -2.92
N LEU A 617 -11.70 6.90 -3.96
CA LEU A 617 -11.59 7.49 -5.30
C LEU A 617 -12.02 8.97 -5.31
N THR A 618 -13.06 9.31 -4.53
CA THR A 618 -13.48 10.70 -4.34
C THR A 618 -12.39 11.51 -3.64
N VAL A 619 -11.84 11.00 -2.53
CA VAL A 619 -10.79 11.67 -1.75
C VAL A 619 -9.53 11.91 -2.59
N LEU A 620 -9.13 10.95 -3.43
CA LEU A 620 -8.01 11.08 -4.35
C LEU A 620 -8.21 12.18 -5.43
N ARG A 621 -9.41 12.75 -5.56
CA ARG A 621 -9.65 13.93 -6.40
C ARG A 621 -9.34 15.25 -5.70
N LEU A 622 -9.01 15.27 -4.41
CA LEU A 622 -8.56 16.48 -3.73
C LEU A 622 -7.32 17.07 -4.42
N ARG A 623 -7.26 18.40 -4.45
CA ARG A 623 -6.28 19.23 -5.17
C ARG A 623 -6.09 20.52 -4.37
N PRO A 624 -4.95 21.22 -4.48
CA PRO A 624 -4.67 22.43 -3.70
C PRO A 624 -5.69 23.57 -3.88
N ALA A 625 -6.42 23.60 -5.00
CA ALA A 625 -7.46 24.60 -5.25
C ALA A 625 -8.75 24.38 -4.42
N HIS A 626 -8.98 23.17 -3.91
CA HIS A 626 -10.16 22.90 -3.10
C HIS A 626 -10.04 23.56 -1.72
N ARG A 627 -11.13 24.21 -1.30
CA ARG A 627 -11.26 24.97 -0.06
C ARG A 627 -12.22 24.35 0.94
N ALA A 628 -13.11 23.46 0.50
CA ALA A 628 -13.98 22.66 1.36
C ALA A 628 -14.43 21.40 0.62
N ALA A 629 -14.77 20.34 1.36
CA ALA A 629 -15.36 19.14 0.78
C ALA A 629 -16.56 18.60 1.57
N VAL A 630 -17.46 17.92 0.87
CA VAL A 630 -18.53 17.13 1.48
C VAL A 630 -18.48 15.69 1.00
N LEU A 631 -18.38 14.77 1.96
CA LEU A 631 -18.22 13.35 1.72
C LEU A 631 -19.42 12.60 2.28
N GLU A 632 -20.12 11.86 1.42
CA GLU A 632 -21.19 10.96 1.83
C GLU A 632 -20.60 9.60 2.24
N LEU A 633 -20.97 9.10 3.42
CA LEU A 633 -20.54 7.81 3.94
C LEU A 633 -21.75 6.88 4.03
N GLY A 634 -21.69 5.75 3.33
CA GLY A 634 -22.74 4.73 3.29
C GLY A 634 -22.29 3.47 4.03
N MET A 635 -23.25 2.75 4.60
CA MET A 635 -23.01 1.48 5.28
C MET A 635 -24.15 0.51 4.99
N ASN A 636 -23.81 -0.76 4.87
CA ASN A 636 -24.69 -1.92 4.83
C ASN A 636 -24.47 -2.78 6.09
N HIS A 637 -23.23 -2.85 6.59
CA HIS A 637 -22.82 -3.72 7.69
C HIS A 637 -22.21 -2.93 8.84
N PRO A 638 -22.27 -3.45 10.09
CA PRO A 638 -21.62 -2.81 11.23
C PRO A 638 -20.11 -2.69 11.03
N GLY A 639 -19.54 -1.53 11.39
CA GLY A 639 -18.10 -1.26 11.33
C GLY A 639 -17.61 -0.56 10.06
N GLU A 640 -18.46 -0.36 9.05
CA GLU A 640 -18.07 0.32 7.80
C GLU A 640 -17.91 1.84 7.98
N ILE A 641 -18.77 2.50 8.78
CA ILE A 641 -18.66 3.95 9.02
C ILE A 641 -17.32 4.32 9.68
N PRO A 642 -16.81 3.61 10.71
CA PRO A 642 -15.46 3.83 11.22
C PRO A 642 -14.35 3.81 10.16
N VAL A 643 -14.39 2.83 9.25
CA VAL A 643 -13.40 2.68 8.16
C VAL A 643 -13.48 3.88 7.21
N LEU A 644 -14.69 4.23 6.77
CA LEU A 644 -14.91 5.36 5.87
C LEU A 644 -14.57 6.71 6.54
N ALA A 645 -14.87 6.87 7.81
CA ALA A 645 -14.55 8.08 8.57
C ALA A 645 -13.03 8.23 8.77
N ALA A 646 -12.30 7.12 8.97
CA ALA A 646 -10.84 7.14 9.04
C ALA A 646 -10.19 7.59 7.71
N ILE A 647 -10.79 7.23 6.57
CA ILE A 647 -10.37 7.71 5.23
C ILE A 647 -10.73 9.19 5.04
N ALA A 648 -11.97 9.57 5.40
CA ALA A 648 -12.51 10.91 5.19
C ALA A 648 -11.86 11.98 6.07
N GLN A 649 -11.45 11.63 7.30
CA GLN A 649 -10.89 12.54 8.31
C GLN A 649 -11.67 13.86 8.38
N PRO A 650 -12.97 13.79 8.74
CA PRO A 650 -13.83 14.97 8.75
C PRO A 650 -13.42 15.95 9.84
N THR A 651 -13.66 17.23 9.58
CA THR A 651 -13.62 18.30 10.60
C THR A 651 -15.02 18.65 11.10
N VAL A 652 -16.04 18.31 10.31
CA VAL A 652 -17.46 18.41 10.66
C VAL A 652 -18.12 17.08 10.31
N ALA A 653 -18.89 16.50 11.22
CA ALA A 653 -19.54 15.21 10.99
C ALA A 653 -21.03 15.30 11.33
N LEU A 654 -21.86 14.88 10.39
CA LEU A 654 -23.31 14.91 10.47
C LEU A 654 -23.86 13.50 10.65
N VAL A 655 -24.68 13.31 11.68
CA VAL A 655 -25.66 12.23 11.72
C VAL A 655 -27.02 12.82 11.41
N ASN A 656 -27.55 12.57 10.21
CA ASN A 656 -28.77 13.25 9.74
C ASN A 656 -30.03 12.77 10.47
N ASN A 657 -30.10 11.47 10.76
CA ASN A 657 -31.16 10.78 11.51
C ASN A 657 -30.75 9.30 11.72
N ALA A 658 -31.49 8.58 12.57
CA ALA A 658 -31.45 7.12 12.64
C ALA A 658 -32.86 6.56 12.50
N GLN A 659 -33.08 5.78 11.44
CA GLN A 659 -34.38 5.21 11.08
C GLN A 659 -34.19 3.77 10.62
N ARG A 660 -35.27 3.10 10.21
CA ARG A 660 -35.20 1.70 9.76
C ARG A 660 -34.52 1.61 8.39
N GLU A 661 -33.26 1.20 8.39
CA GLU A 661 -32.47 0.86 7.18
C GLU A 661 -31.66 -0.43 7.43
N HIS A 662 -31.30 -1.13 6.34
CA HIS A 662 -30.44 -2.33 6.35
C HIS A 662 -30.80 -3.32 7.47
N GLN A 663 -32.09 -3.57 7.69
CA GLN A 663 -32.57 -4.34 8.85
C GLN A 663 -32.13 -5.81 8.81
N GLU A 664 -31.75 -6.30 7.63
CA GLU A 664 -31.09 -7.60 7.43
C GLU A 664 -29.78 -7.74 8.22
N PHE A 665 -29.09 -6.63 8.51
CA PHE A 665 -27.79 -6.63 9.19
C PHE A 665 -27.79 -5.83 10.51
N MET A 666 -28.52 -4.71 10.57
CA MET A 666 -28.51 -3.79 11.71
C MET A 666 -29.46 -4.21 12.84
N ASN A 667 -30.48 -5.01 12.56
CA ASN A 667 -31.48 -5.56 13.50
C ASN A 667 -32.33 -4.55 14.30
N THR A 668 -31.81 -3.37 14.70
CA THR A 668 -32.52 -2.35 15.49
C THR A 668 -32.16 -0.93 15.03
N VAL A 669 -33.03 0.04 15.30
CA VAL A 669 -32.76 1.47 15.03
C VAL A 669 -31.62 2.00 15.92
N GLU A 670 -31.47 1.48 17.14
CA GLU A 670 -30.35 1.85 18.00
C GLU A 670 -29.00 1.43 17.39
N ALA A 671 -28.92 0.24 16.80
CA ALA A 671 -27.71 -0.21 16.11
C ALA A 671 -27.36 0.70 14.93
N VAL A 672 -28.38 1.10 14.13
CA VAL A 672 -28.24 2.09 13.06
C VAL A 672 -27.75 3.44 13.61
N ALA A 673 -28.28 3.89 14.75
CA ALA A 673 -27.88 5.14 15.40
C ALA A 673 -26.43 5.11 15.90
N ARG A 674 -25.97 3.97 16.45
CA ARG A 674 -24.60 3.77 16.90
C ARG A 674 -23.63 3.71 15.73
N GLU A 675 -23.95 2.96 14.69
CA GLU A 675 -23.11 2.83 13.48
C GLU A 675 -22.94 4.18 12.78
N ASN A 676 -24.05 4.86 12.44
CA ASN A 676 -24.00 6.19 11.83
C ASN A 676 -23.31 7.20 12.77
N GLY A 677 -23.48 7.08 14.09
CA GLY A 677 -22.86 7.92 15.10
C GLY A 677 -21.36 7.72 15.27
N ALA A 678 -20.79 6.60 14.80
CA ALA A 678 -19.35 6.36 14.87
C ALA A 678 -18.52 7.41 14.12
N VAL A 679 -19.11 8.08 13.12
CA VAL A 679 -18.48 9.21 12.41
C VAL A 679 -18.11 10.36 13.37
N LEU A 680 -18.88 10.56 14.45
CA LEU A 680 -18.63 11.62 15.43
C LEU A 680 -17.36 11.34 16.26
N GLN A 681 -17.04 10.06 16.47
CA GLN A 681 -15.84 9.64 17.19
C GLN A 681 -14.56 9.89 16.38
N ALA A 682 -14.66 9.88 15.04
CA ALA A 682 -13.55 10.13 14.12
C ALA A 682 -13.15 11.61 14.01
N LEU A 683 -13.97 12.53 14.54
CA LEU A 683 -13.65 13.95 14.54
C LEU A 683 -12.39 14.25 15.37
N PRO A 684 -11.55 15.21 14.97
CA PRO A 684 -10.49 15.73 15.82
C PRO A 684 -11.09 16.45 17.05
N ALA A 685 -10.26 16.82 18.02
CA ALA A 685 -10.72 17.46 19.26
C ALA A 685 -11.39 18.82 19.03
N ASP A 686 -10.96 19.54 18.00
CA ASP A 686 -11.52 20.82 17.52
C ASP A 686 -12.62 20.64 16.46
N GLY A 687 -13.02 19.39 16.16
CA GLY A 687 -14.07 19.08 15.21
C GLY A 687 -15.48 19.38 15.75
N VAL A 688 -16.45 19.46 14.84
CA VAL A 688 -17.84 19.78 15.17
C VAL A 688 -18.78 18.62 14.84
N ALA A 689 -19.48 18.13 15.86
CA ALA A 689 -20.52 17.12 15.73
C ALA A 689 -21.88 17.80 15.45
N VAL A 690 -22.55 17.37 14.38
CA VAL A 690 -23.84 17.92 13.96
C VAL A 690 -24.89 16.80 13.98
N PHE A 691 -26.00 17.01 14.67
CA PHE A 691 -27.10 16.04 14.76
C PHE A 691 -28.42 16.72 15.14
N PRO A 692 -29.58 16.09 14.94
CA PRO A 692 -30.87 16.66 15.32
C PRO A 692 -30.98 16.99 16.81
N ALA A 693 -31.70 18.06 17.15
CA ALA A 693 -31.99 18.44 18.54
C ALA A 693 -33.11 17.57 19.17
N ASP A 694 -33.97 17.02 18.33
CA ASP A 694 -35.30 16.48 18.64
C ASP A 694 -35.49 15.05 18.10
N GLU A 695 -34.48 14.18 18.25
CA GLU A 695 -34.56 12.74 17.99
C GLU A 695 -34.32 11.93 19.27
N ASP A 696 -34.85 10.71 19.31
CA ASP A 696 -34.70 9.77 20.43
C ASP A 696 -33.22 9.48 20.75
N TYR A 697 -32.36 9.49 19.72
CA TYR A 697 -30.93 9.17 19.84
C TYR A 697 -30.01 10.40 19.95
N SER A 698 -30.55 11.62 20.08
CA SER A 698 -29.73 12.83 20.27
C SER A 698 -28.87 12.76 21.54
N GLY A 699 -29.34 12.06 22.58
CA GLY A 699 -28.55 11.78 23.79
C GLY A 699 -27.32 10.91 23.50
N LEU A 700 -27.51 9.83 22.75
CA LEU A 700 -26.44 8.92 22.33
C LEU A 700 -25.39 9.65 21.47
N TRP A 701 -25.82 10.45 20.49
CA TRP A 701 -24.87 11.18 19.64
C TRP A 701 -24.08 12.25 20.40
N ARG A 702 -24.68 12.85 21.42
CA ARG A 702 -23.96 13.75 22.33
C ARG A 702 -22.90 13.02 23.15
N GLU A 703 -23.18 11.79 23.60
CA GLU A 703 -22.20 10.92 24.25
C GLU A 703 -21.04 10.57 23.30
N LEU A 704 -21.36 10.14 22.07
CA LEU A 704 -20.37 9.77 21.06
C LEU A 704 -19.50 10.95 20.61
N ALA A 705 -20.05 12.17 20.59
CA ALA A 705 -19.31 13.39 20.32
C ALA A 705 -18.25 13.69 21.40
N GLY A 706 -18.49 13.27 22.65
CA GLY A 706 -17.60 13.50 23.79
C GLY A 706 -17.41 14.98 24.08
N GLY A 707 -16.16 15.42 24.23
CA GLY A 707 -15.81 16.82 24.53
C GLY A 707 -15.82 17.79 23.34
N ARG A 708 -16.27 17.34 22.17
CA ARG A 708 -16.25 18.14 20.93
C ARG A 708 -17.40 19.15 20.89
N LEU A 709 -17.25 20.19 20.08
CA LEU A 709 -18.35 21.14 19.87
C LEU A 709 -19.53 20.42 19.22
N THR A 710 -20.74 20.64 19.76
CA THR A 710 -21.97 20.11 19.19
C THR A 710 -22.81 21.24 18.59
N ARG A 711 -23.44 20.98 17.44
CA ARG A 711 -24.42 21.86 16.81
C ARG A 711 -25.66 21.05 16.49
N CYS A 712 -26.76 21.42 17.13
CA CYS A 712 -28.03 20.74 16.92
C CYS A 712 -28.88 21.48 15.87
N PHE A 713 -29.62 20.74 15.05
CA PHE A 713 -30.58 21.31 14.12
C PHE A 713 -31.99 20.79 14.37
N GLY A 714 -33.01 21.56 14.03
CA GLY A 714 -34.40 21.16 14.23
C GLY A 714 -35.39 22.30 14.05
N PHE A 715 -36.66 22.06 14.33
CA PHE A 715 -37.69 23.10 14.24
C PHE A 715 -37.89 23.89 15.55
N ALA A 716 -37.36 23.37 16.67
CA ALA A 716 -37.42 24.05 17.95
C ALA A 716 -36.42 25.22 17.98
N GLU A 717 -36.81 26.33 18.61
CA GLU A 717 -35.94 27.51 18.81
C GLU A 717 -34.71 27.21 19.68
N THR A 718 -34.72 26.09 20.41
CA THR A 718 -33.59 25.59 21.20
C THR A 718 -32.48 24.96 20.35
N ALA A 719 -32.72 24.67 19.06
CA ALA A 719 -31.71 24.16 18.15
C ALA A 719 -30.81 25.30 17.62
N ASP A 720 -29.51 25.05 17.52
CA ASP A 720 -28.54 26.03 17.02
C ASP A 720 -28.84 26.49 15.58
N ALA A 721 -29.34 25.56 14.75
CA ALA A 721 -29.84 25.83 13.41
C ALA A 721 -31.34 25.47 13.32
N HIS A 722 -32.19 26.47 13.15
CA HIS A 722 -33.64 26.26 13.07
C HIS A 722 -34.32 27.18 12.05
N ALA A 723 -35.57 26.85 11.72
CA ALA A 723 -36.40 27.62 10.79
C ALA A 723 -37.61 28.23 11.51
N SER A 724 -37.90 29.50 11.21
CA SER A 724 -39.16 30.15 11.58
C SER A 724 -39.86 30.77 10.38
N GLN A 725 -41.12 31.21 10.53
CA GLN A 725 -41.93 31.77 9.43
C GLN A 725 -42.03 30.85 8.20
N ILE A 726 -42.18 29.55 8.44
CA ILE A 726 -42.19 28.53 7.39
C ILE A 726 -43.47 28.62 6.56
N ARG A 727 -43.33 28.77 5.25
CA ARG A 727 -44.40 28.70 4.24
C ARG A 727 -44.07 27.60 3.25
N ALA A 728 -44.65 26.42 3.46
CA ALA A 728 -44.47 25.28 2.56
C ALA A 728 -45.42 25.40 1.37
N GLY A 729 -44.88 25.33 0.16
CA GLY A 729 -45.61 25.20 -1.10
C GLY A 729 -45.38 23.85 -1.77
N THR A 730 -45.96 23.67 -2.95
CA THR A 730 -45.90 22.41 -3.71
C THR A 730 -44.54 22.13 -4.36
N ALA A 731 -43.76 23.17 -4.64
CA ALA A 731 -42.44 23.08 -5.27
C ALA A 731 -41.31 23.71 -4.43
N GLN A 732 -41.64 24.60 -3.51
CA GLN A 732 -40.66 25.32 -2.71
C GLN A 732 -41.15 25.59 -1.29
N THR A 733 -40.21 25.82 -0.37
CA THR A 733 -40.47 26.17 1.02
C THR A 733 -39.74 27.47 1.36
N GLU A 734 -40.47 28.50 1.77
CA GLU A 734 -39.91 29.77 2.22
C GLU A 734 -39.80 29.79 3.74
N PHE A 735 -38.70 30.29 4.31
CA PHE A 735 -38.51 30.38 5.76
C PHE A 735 -37.43 31.39 6.13
N ARG A 736 -37.40 31.75 7.42
CA ARG A 736 -36.24 32.42 8.04
C ARG A 736 -35.35 31.36 8.68
N LEU A 737 -34.12 31.25 8.18
CA LEU A 737 -33.08 30.41 8.75
C LEU A 737 -32.37 31.17 9.86
N HIS A 738 -32.24 30.55 11.02
CA HIS A 738 -31.49 31.07 12.17
C HIS A 738 -30.24 30.21 12.37
N LEU A 739 -29.08 30.87 12.48
CA LEU A 739 -27.79 30.26 12.74
C LEU A 739 -27.13 31.03 13.89
N GLY A 740 -27.35 30.57 15.11
CA GLY A 740 -26.99 31.34 16.30
C GLY A 740 -27.73 32.68 16.35
N ALA A 741 -26.99 33.79 16.30
CA ALA A 741 -27.56 35.15 16.32
C ALA A 741 -27.91 35.71 14.92
N GLU A 742 -27.49 35.03 13.84
CA GLU A 742 -27.77 35.47 12.48
C GLU A 742 -29.11 34.91 11.98
N THR A 743 -29.90 35.74 11.30
CA THR A 743 -31.16 35.34 10.65
C THR A 743 -31.15 35.76 9.19
N VAL A 744 -31.39 34.82 8.28
CA VAL A 744 -31.44 35.07 6.83
C VAL A 744 -32.69 34.45 6.19
N PRO A 745 -33.33 35.12 5.20
CA PRO A 745 -34.42 34.53 4.44
C PRO A 745 -33.89 33.49 3.45
N VAL A 746 -34.60 32.36 3.32
CA VAL A 746 -34.27 31.28 2.40
C VAL A 746 -35.52 30.83 1.65
N VAL A 747 -35.37 30.62 0.34
CA VAL A 747 -36.35 29.93 -0.50
C VAL A 747 -35.72 28.62 -0.93
N LEU A 748 -36.19 27.50 -0.38
CA LEU A 748 -35.69 26.18 -0.73
C LEU A 748 -36.56 25.58 -1.83
N HIS A 749 -35.99 25.26 -3.00
CA HIS A 749 -36.70 24.62 -4.11
C HIS A 749 -36.91 23.10 -3.91
N ALA A 750 -37.33 22.71 -2.71
CA ALA A 750 -37.69 21.34 -2.39
C ALA A 750 -38.91 21.35 -1.46
N PRO A 751 -39.98 20.59 -1.77
CA PRO A 751 -41.14 20.50 -0.90
C PRO A 751 -40.90 19.53 0.26
N GLY A 752 -41.69 19.70 1.31
CA GLY A 752 -41.78 18.77 2.43
C GLY A 752 -40.92 19.13 3.63
N ARG A 753 -41.46 18.86 4.82
CA ARG A 753 -40.78 19.12 6.11
C ARG A 753 -39.46 18.37 6.25
N HIS A 754 -39.37 17.15 5.72
CA HIS A 754 -38.13 16.37 5.76
C HIS A 754 -37.01 17.03 4.95
N ASN A 755 -37.31 17.66 3.81
CA ASN A 755 -36.32 18.40 3.03
C ASN A 755 -35.93 19.71 3.70
N LEU A 756 -36.86 20.40 4.37
CA LEU A 756 -36.52 21.54 5.20
C LEU A 756 -35.59 21.12 6.36
N ARG A 757 -35.83 19.98 7.00
CA ARG A 757 -34.95 19.42 8.04
C ARG A 757 -33.56 19.07 7.49
N ASN A 758 -33.48 18.47 6.30
CA ASN A 758 -32.21 18.25 5.59
C ASN A 758 -31.48 19.57 5.27
N ALA A 759 -32.21 20.63 4.91
CA ALA A 759 -31.64 21.95 4.66
C ALA A 759 -31.09 22.59 5.95
N LEU A 760 -31.75 22.39 7.09
CA LEU A 760 -31.25 22.82 8.39
C LEU A 760 -29.99 22.03 8.80
N ALA A 761 -29.94 20.73 8.53
CA ALA A 761 -28.73 19.92 8.71
C ALA A 761 -27.58 20.45 7.84
N ALA A 762 -27.83 20.68 6.54
CA ALA A 762 -26.87 21.23 5.61
C ALA A 762 -26.34 22.61 6.04
N ALA A 763 -27.24 23.49 6.51
CA ALA A 763 -26.91 24.81 7.03
C ALA A 763 -26.04 24.71 8.29
N ALA A 764 -26.41 23.85 9.24
CA ALA A 764 -25.64 23.62 10.46
C ALA A 764 -24.21 23.12 10.16
N CYS A 765 -24.06 22.19 9.21
CA CYS A 765 -22.76 21.69 8.78
C CYS A 765 -21.91 22.76 8.09
N ALA A 766 -22.51 23.50 7.16
CA ALA A 766 -21.80 24.55 6.44
C ALA A 766 -21.38 25.69 7.38
N TRP A 767 -22.25 26.07 8.32
CA TRP A 767 -21.93 27.05 9.35
C TRP A 767 -20.81 26.56 10.27
N ALA A 768 -20.87 25.30 10.72
CA ALA A 768 -19.79 24.67 11.48
C ALA A 768 -18.46 24.62 10.72
N ALA A 769 -18.50 24.49 9.39
CA ALA A 769 -17.33 24.56 8.52
C ALA A 769 -16.81 25.99 8.29
N GLY A 770 -17.56 27.02 8.71
CA GLY A 770 -17.19 28.44 8.60
C GLY A 770 -17.82 29.18 7.41
N ALA A 771 -18.84 28.61 6.75
CA ALA A 771 -19.54 29.29 5.67
C ALA A 771 -20.38 30.47 6.19
N PRO A 772 -20.32 31.66 5.57
CA PRO A 772 -21.17 32.80 5.94
C PRO A 772 -22.65 32.52 5.69
N ALA A 773 -23.54 33.05 6.54
CA ALA A 773 -24.99 32.85 6.42
C ALA A 773 -25.55 33.25 5.04
N ALA A 774 -25.01 34.30 4.42
CA ALA A 774 -25.37 34.70 3.06
C ALA A 774 -25.07 33.63 2.00
N ALA A 775 -23.92 32.96 2.10
CA ALA A 775 -23.56 31.87 1.19
C ALA A 775 -24.42 30.61 1.44
N ILE A 776 -24.77 30.34 2.71
CA ILE A 776 -25.69 29.27 3.08
C ILE A 776 -27.07 29.50 2.47
N ALA A 777 -27.63 30.71 2.62
CA ALA A 777 -28.91 31.07 2.03
C ALA A 777 -28.89 30.97 0.50
N ALA A 778 -27.83 31.50 -0.14
CA ALA A 778 -27.68 31.44 -1.60
C ALA A 778 -27.54 29.99 -2.11
N GLY A 779 -26.76 29.15 -1.43
CA GLY A 779 -26.58 27.75 -1.80
C GLY A 779 -27.84 26.91 -1.65
N LEU A 780 -28.58 27.09 -0.54
CA LEU A 780 -29.89 26.45 -0.36
C LEU A 780 -30.91 26.93 -1.39
N GLY A 781 -30.86 28.21 -1.76
CA GLY A 781 -31.69 28.76 -2.84
C GLY A 781 -31.32 28.29 -4.23
N ALA A 782 -30.06 27.91 -4.47
CA ALA A 782 -29.62 27.35 -5.75
C ALA A 782 -29.78 25.83 -5.85
N PHE A 783 -30.10 25.14 -4.75
CA PHE A 783 -30.27 23.69 -4.73
C PHE A 783 -31.48 23.27 -5.58
N ALA A 784 -31.26 22.27 -6.44
CA ALA A 784 -32.31 21.58 -7.17
C ALA A 784 -32.43 20.13 -6.68
N PRO A 785 -33.65 19.60 -6.48
CA PRO A 785 -33.85 18.21 -6.09
C PRO A 785 -33.20 17.23 -7.09
N VAL A 786 -32.52 16.22 -6.54
CA VAL A 786 -31.88 15.16 -7.33
C VAL A 786 -32.97 14.27 -7.94
N GLY A 787 -32.78 13.83 -9.18
CA GLY A 787 -33.69 12.86 -9.81
C GLY A 787 -33.88 11.60 -8.96
N GLY A 788 -35.11 11.11 -8.85
CA GLY A 788 -35.46 9.99 -7.98
C GLY A 788 -35.62 10.33 -6.49
N ARG A 789 -35.50 11.60 -6.07
CA ARG A 789 -35.51 12.01 -4.65
C ARG A 789 -36.41 13.21 -4.38
N MET A 790 -37.71 12.95 -4.23
CA MET A 790 -38.75 13.96 -3.95
C MET A 790 -38.72 15.15 -4.93
N GLN A 791 -38.51 14.85 -6.21
CA GLN A 791 -38.41 15.85 -7.28
C GLN A 791 -39.80 16.13 -7.89
N PRO A 792 -40.33 17.36 -7.79
CA PRO A 792 -41.56 17.74 -8.47
C PRO A 792 -41.30 17.90 -9.97
N ARG A 793 -42.17 17.33 -10.80
CA ARG A 793 -42.15 17.42 -12.25
C ARG A 793 -43.55 17.74 -12.77
N PRO A 794 -43.74 18.86 -13.48
CA PRO A 794 -45.00 19.12 -14.17
C PRO A 794 -45.14 18.18 -15.37
N LEU A 795 -46.32 17.59 -15.55
CA LEU A 795 -46.69 16.80 -16.73
C LEU A 795 -47.52 17.66 -17.71
N ALA A 796 -47.50 17.32 -19.01
CA ALA A 796 -48.16 18.11 -20.06
C ALA A 796 -49.68 18.25 -19.88
N ASP A 797 -50.33 17.30 -19.21
CA ASP A 797 -51.78 17.26 -18.97
C ASP A 797 -52.23 18.09 -17.74
N GLY A 798 -51.32 18.88 -17.14
CA GLY A 798 -51.61 19.71 -15.97
C GLY A 798 -51.49 18.99 -14.61
N PHE A 799 -51.04 17.73 -14.62
CA PHE A 799 -50.78 16.94 -13.42
C PHE A 799 -49.37 17.18 -12.88
N GLN A 800 -49.18 16.97 -11.58
CA GLN A 800 -47.86 17.04 -10.95
C GLN A 800 -47.38 15.64 -10.58
N LEU A 801 -46.21 15.24 -11.10
CA LEU A 801 -45.49 14.04 -10.68
C LEU A 801 -44.47 14.41 -9.58
N ILE A 802 -44.37 13.59 -8.56
CA ILE A 802 -43.31 13.63 -7.54
C ILE A 802 -42.50 12.36 -7.71
N ASP A 803 -41.30 12.52 -8.24
CA ASP A 803 -40.34 11.45 -8.45
C ASP A 803 -39.52 11.22 -7.17
N ASP A 804 -39.86 10.16 -6.42
CA ASP A 804 -39.12 9.66 -5.26
C ASP A 804 -38.76 8.17 -5.44
N SER A 805 -38.38 7.80 -6.67
CA SER A 805 -38.25 6.41 -7.11
C SER A 805 -36.89 5.75 -6.79
N TYR A 806 -35.98 6.42 -6.06
CA TYR A 806 -34.61 5.94 -5.87
C TYR A 806 -34.49 4.84 -4.80
N ASN A 807 -35.05 5.06 -3.60
CA ASN A 807 -35.04 4.06 -2.54
C ASN A 807 -36.29 4.18 -1.66
N ALA A 808 -36.64 3.10 -0.97
CA ALA A 808 -37.79 3.05 -0.08
C ALA A 808 -37.51 2.21 1.17
N ASN A 809 -37.86 2.77 2.31
CA ASN A 809 -38.01 2.13 3.60
C ASN A 809 -39.27 2.73 4.28
N PRO A 810 -39.78 2.15 5.37
CA PRO A 810 -41.06 2.60 5.94
C PRO A 810 -41.07 4.09 6.28
N ASP A 811 -39.99 4.59 6.88
CA ASP A 811 -39.90 5.97 7.35
C ASP A 811 -39.83 6.98 6.19
N SER A 812 -39.08 6.67 5.14
CA SER A 812 -39.07 7.50 3.93
C SER A 812 -40.38 7.45 3.15
N VAL A 813 -41.09 6.32 3.13
CA VAL A 813 -42.42 6.22 2.48
C VAL A 813 -43.44 7.07 3.23
N ARG A 814 -43.43 7.05 4.57
CA ARG A 814 -44.27 7.93 5.38
C ARG A 814 -43.97 9.41 5.12
N ALA A 815 -42.70 9.79 5.03
CA ALA A 815 -42.32 11.16 4.69
C ALA A 815 -42.79 11.60 3.29
N ALA A 816 -42.80 10.68 2.31
CA ALA A 816 -43.34 10.93 0.98
C ALA A 816 -44.87 11.06 1.00
N ILE A 817 -45.56 10.21 1.76
CA ILE A 817 -47.01 10.29 2.00
C ILE A 817 -47.40 11.63 2.62
N ASP A 818 -46.66 12.12 3.62
CA ASP A 818 -46.94 13.40 4.27
C ASP A 818 -46.89 14.58 3.29
N VAL A 819 -45.95 14.55 2.34
CA VAL A 819 -45.89 15.55 1.27
C VAL A 819 -47.08 15.43 0.34
N LEU A 820 -47.38 14.21 -0.13
CA LEU A 820 -48.51 13.98 -1.03
C LEU A 820 -49.85 14.38 -0.38
N ALA A 821 -50.04 14.08 0.90
CA ALA A 821 -51.26 14.37 1.65
C ALA A 821 -51.51 15.87 1.82
N GLY A 822 -50.45 16.68 1.89
CA GLY A 822 -50.52 18.14 2.02
C GLY A 822 -50.84 18.89 0.72
N LEU A 823 -51.06 18.19 -0.39
CA LEU A 823 -51.40 18.78 -1.68
C LEU A 823 -52.91 18.81 -1.91
N ASP A 824 -53.39 19.83 -2.63
CA ASP A 824 -54.79 19.95 -2.99
C ASP A 824 -55.14 19.12 -4.24
N GLY A 825 -56.35 18.54 -4.26
CA GLY A 825 -56.81 17.73 -5.39
C GLY A 825 -56.56 16.23 -5.23
N ARG A 826 -56.82 15.46 -6.29
CA ARG A 826 -56.76 13.98 -6.24
C ARG A 826 -55.31 13.49 -6.22
N ARG A 827 -54.95 12.71 -5.21
CA ARG A 827 -53.60 12.24 -4.90
C ARG A 827 -53.47 10.73 -5.06
N ILE A 828 -52.50 10.29 -5.85
CA ILE A 828 -52.22 8.86 -6.08
C ILE A 828 -50.79 8.55 -5.65
N LEU A 829 -50.65 7.52 -4.79
CA LEU A 829 -49.36 6.93 -4.46
C LEU A 829 -49.14 5.68 -5.32
N VAL A 830 -47.99 5.60 -5.96
CA VAL A 830 -47.49 4.42 -6.66
C VAL A 830 -46.32 3.86 -5.89
N LEU A 831 -46.49 2.68 -5.28
CA LEU A 831 -45.52 2.08 -4.35
C LEU A 831 -45.01 0.72 -4.87
N GLY A 832 -43.71 0.64 -5.14
CA GLY A 832 -43.02 -0.64 -5.35
C GLY A 832 -42.58 -1.28 -4.04
N ASP A 833 -42.11 -2.53 -4.12
CA ASP A 833 -41.52 -3.22 -2.96
C ASP A 833 -40.39 -2.39 -2.33
N MET A 834 -40.38 -2.38 -0.98
CA MET A 834 -39.28 -1.91 -0.15
C MET A 834 -38.31 -3.08 0.09
N ALA A 835 -37.07 -2.93 -0.36
CA ALA A 835 -35.95 -3.83 -0.11
C ALA A 835 -35.30 -3.54 1.25
N GLU A 836 -34.42 -4.44 1.72
CA GLU A 836 -33.57 -4.25 2.91
C GLU A 836 -34.35 -4.12 4.24
N VAL A 837 -35.61 -4.55 4.25
CA VAL A 837 -36.54 -4.55 5.40
C VAL A 837 -36.48 -5.84 6.24
N GLY A 838 -35.70 -6.83 5.80
CA GLY A 838 -35.53 -8.13 6.47
C GLY A 838 -36.85 -8.88 6.67
N ASP A 839 -36.90 -9.73 7.71
CA ASP A 839 -38.06 -10.59 8.00
C ASP A 839 -39.34 -9.82 8.36
N GLN A 840 -39.24 -8.53 8.67
CA GLN A 840 -40.38 -7.66 8.99
C GLN A 840 -41.02 -7.01 7.75
N GLY A 841 -40.55 -7.34 6.55
CA GLY A 841 -41.04 -6.78 5.30
C GLY A 841 -42.56 -6.73 5.16
N PRO A 842 -43.31 -7.84 5.35
CA PRO A 842 -44.77 -7.83 5.21
C PRO A 842 -45.47 -6.84 6.16
N ALA A 843 -45.06 -6.79 7.42
CA ALA A 843 -45.63 -5.88 8.42
C ALA A 843 -45.33 -4.41 8.07
N MET A 844 -44.11 -4.13 7.63
CA MET A 844 -43.66 -2.81 7.22
C MET A 844 -44.40 -2.29 5.97
N HIS A 845 -44.71 -3.15 5.00
CA HIS A 845 -45.54 -2.77 3.85
C HIS A 845 -46.98 -2.48 4.26
N ALA A 846 -47.57 -3.30 5.13
CA ALA A 846 -48.91 -3.06 5.67
C ALA A 846 -48.99 -1.73 6.45
N GLU A 847 -47.96 -1.42 7.26
CA GLU A 847 -47.85 -0.16 8.01
C GLU A 847 -47.96 1.06 7.09
N VAL A 848 -47.15 1.12 6.02
CA VAL A 848 -47.15 2.30 5.13
C VAL A 848 -48.44 2.42 4.31
N GLY A 849 -49.07 1.28 3.94
CA GLY A 849 -50.37 1.27 3.29
C GLY A 849 -51.49 1.80 4.21
N ALA A 850 -51.51 1.35 5.47
CA ALA A 850 -52.45 1.88 6.47
C ALA A 850 -52.22 3.37 6.72
N TYR A 851 -50.97 3.81 6.80
CA TYR A 851 -50.61 5.21 6.99
C TYR A 851 -51.08 6.10 5.83
N ALA A 852 -50.86 5.68 4.58
CA ALA A 852 -51.33 6.41 3.40
C ALA A 852 -52.85 6.63 3.43
N ARG A 853 -53.62 5.63 3.87
CA ARG A 853 -55.07 5.75 4.05
C ARG A 853 -55.42 6.74 5.17
N GLN A 854 -54.75 6.66 6.30
CA GLN A 854 -54.99 7.57 7.44
C GLN A 854 -54.73 9.03 7.08
N CYS A 855 -53.71 9.30 6.26
CA CYS A 855 -53.40 10.63 5.74
C CYS A 855 -54.35 11.10 4.61
N GLY A 856 -55.30 10.26 4.18
CA GLY A 856 -56.30 10.62 3.19
C GLY A 856 -55.79 10.67 1.75
N VAL A 857 -54.79 9.86 1.39
CA VAL A 857 -54.42 9.64 -0.02
C VAL A 857 -55.61 8.99 -0.75
N ASP A 858 -55.91 9.43 -1.98
CA ASP A 858 -57.16 9.06 -2.66
C ASP A 858 -57.10 7.70 -3.38
N ALA A 859 -55.90 7.25 -3.78
CA ALA A 859 -55.68 5.91 -4.31
C ALA A 859 -54.23 5.43 -4.11
N LEU A 860 -54.06 4.11 -4.01
CA LEU A 860 -52.76 3.45 -3.91
C LEU A 860 -52.62 2.39 -5.01
N LEU A 861 -51.62 2.53 -5.88
CA LEU A 861 -51.25 1.49 -6.85
C LEU A 861 -49.94 0.84 -6.40
N THR A 862 -49.90 -0.48 -6.32
CA THR A 862 -48.70 -1.21 -5.86
C THR A 862 -48.12 -2.09 -6.95
N LEU A 863 -46.79 -2.21 -6.97
CA LEU A 863 -46.06 -3.07 -7.91
C LEU A 863 -45.11 -3.99 -7.15
N GLY A 864 -45.33 -5.30 -7.28
CA GLY A 864 -44.48 -6.32 -6.68
C GLY A 864 -45.17 -7.11 -5.57
N PRO A 865 -44.65 -8.32 -5.26
CA PRO A 865 -45.28 -9.25 -4.33
C PRO A 865 -45.37 -8.71 -2.89
N ALA A 866 -44.36 -7.97 -2.42
CA ALA A 866 -44.35 -7.48 -1.03
C ALA A 866 -45.30 -6.28 -0.85
N ALA A 867 -45.38 -5.40 -1.84
CA ALA A 867 -46.23 -4.22 -1.84
C ALA A 867 -47.74 -4.54 -1.84
N ARG A 868 -48.14 -5.78 -2.20
CA ARG A 868 -49.52 -6.26 -2.04
C ARG A 868 -50.03 -6.10 -0.60
N GLY A 869 -49.17 -6.27 0.40
CA GLY A 869 -49.52 -6.04 1.81
C GLY A 869 -49.94 -4.60 2.09
N ALA A 870 -49.30 -3.63 1.43
CA ALA A 870 -49.66 -2.21 1.52
C ALA A 870 -51.04 -1.94 0.91
N ALA A 871 -51.34 -2.52 -0.25
CA ALA A 871 -52.65 -2.39 -0.89
C ALA A 871 -53.79 -2.96 -0.02
N GLN A 872 -53.56 -4.14 0.58
CA GLN A 872 -54.53 -4.76 1.49
C GLN A 872 -54.82 -3.88 2.71
N ALA A 873 -53.78 -3.32 3.34
CA ALA A 873 -53.92 -2.44 4.50
C ALA A 873 -54.59 -1.10 4.16
N PHE A 874 -54.35 -0.57 2.95
CA PHE A 874 -54.98 0.66 2.47
C PHE A 874 -56.49 0.51 2.22
N GLY A 875 -56.92 -0.63 1.66
CA GLY A 875 -58.34 -0.98 1.49
C GLY A 875 -58.87 -0.76 0.06
N PRO A 876 -60.20 -0.55 -0.14
CA PRO A 876 -60.87 -0.65 -1.44
C PRO A 876 -60.39 0.29 -2.55
N GLN A 877 -59.71 1.39 -2.18
CA GLN A 877 -59.16 2.36 -3.11
C GLN A 877 -57.72 2.02 -3.55
N ALA A 878 -57.21 0.84 -3.16
CA ALA A 878 -55.93 0.32 -3.62
C ALA A 878 -56.08 -0.76 -4.69
N GLN A 879 -55.09 -0.84 -5.58
CA GLN A 879 -54.94 -1.90 -6.57
C GLN A 879 -53.49 -2.42 -6.55
N ALA A 880 -53.32 -3.73 -6.70
CA ALA A 880 -52.02 -4.38 -6.72
C ALA A 880 -51.76 -5.05 -8.06
N PHE A 881 -50.53 -4.87 -8.55
CA PHE A 881 -50.08 -5.35 -9.85
C PHE A 881 -48.80 -6.15 -9.70
N ASP A 882 -48.63 -7.18 -10.52
CA ASP A 882 -47.40 -7.99 -10.53
C ASP A 882 -46.40 -7.47 -11.54
N THR A 883 -46.89 -6.83 -12.60
CA THR A 883 -46.05 -6.36 -13.70
C THR A 883 -46.27 -4.88 -14.00
N PHE A 884 -45.22 -4.28 -14.55
CA PHE A 884 -45.25 -2.89 -14.99
C PHE A 884 -46.32 -2.64 -16.07
N ASP A 885 -46.50 -3.60 -16.99
CA ASP A 885 -47.43 -3.49 -18.12
C ASP A 885 -48.91 -3.52 -17.67
N GLU A 886 -49.20 -4.15 -16.54
CA GLU A 886 -50.53 -4.11 -15.92
C GLU A 886 -50.79 -2.79 -15.19
N LEU A 887 -49.78 -2.24 -14.50
CA LEU A 887 -49.90 -1.02 -13.69
C LEU A 887 -50.09 0.23 -14.57
N LEU A 888 -49.30 0.35 -15.64
CA LEU A 888 -49.21 1.60 -16.40
C LEU A 888 -50.55 2.06 -17.02
N PRO A 889 -51.36 1.19 -17.66
CA PRO A 889 -52.67 1.59 -18.21
C PRO A 889 -53.63 2.14 -17.15
N HIS A 890 -53.62 1.53 -15.95
CA HIS A 890 -54.47 1.96 -14.83
C HIS A 890 -54.05 3.34 -14.30
N LEU A 891 -52.74 3.57 -14.18
CA LEU A 891 -52.20 4.84 -13.75
C LEU A 891 -52.52 5.98 -14.75
N LEU A 892 -52.37 5.73 -16.06
CA LEU A 892 -52.68 6.71 -17.10
C LEU A 892 -54.17 7.05 -17.20
N ALA A 893 -55.06 6.12 -16.84
CA ALA A 893 -56.51 6.34 -16.83
C ALA A 893 -56.99 7.16 -15.61
N ALA A 894 -56.23 7.19 -14.51
CA ALA A 894 -56.70 7.70 -13.23
C ALA A 894 -56.83 9.24 -13.15
N ARG A 895 -56.18 9.99 -14.07
CA ARG A 895 -56.21 11.47 -14.17
C ARG A 895 -56.17 12.22 -12.82
N PRO A 896 -55.13 12.04 -11.99
CA PRO A 896 -55.05 12.67 -10.67
C PRO A 896 -54.39 14.04 -10.71
N GLY A 897 -54.68 14.93 -9.75
CA GLY A 897 -53.93 16.19 -9.62
C GLY A 897 -52.45 15.93 -9.29
N HIS A 898 -52.16 14.90 -8.49
CA HIS A 898 -50.82 14.56 -8.02
C HIS A 898 -50.54 13.06 -8.07
N ILE A 899 -49.34 12.68 -8.55
CA ILE A 899 -48.82 11.31 -8.55
C ILE A 899 -47.50 11.31 -7.79
N LEU A 900 -47.33 10.43 -6.81
CA LEU A 900 -46.03 10.18 -6.19
C LEU A 900 -45.58 8.76 -6.53
N VAL A 901 -44.37 8.60 -7.04
CA VAL A 901 -43.78 7.29 -7.34
C VAL A 901 -42.66 7.00 -6.36
N LYS A 902 -42.75 5.86 -5.67
CA LYS A 902 -41.75 5.42 -4.69
C LYS A 902 -41.53 3.92 -4.72
N GLY A 903 -40.30 3.49 -4.48
CA GLY A 903 -39.92 2.07 -4.34
C GLY A 903 -38.42 1.92 -4.24
N SER A 904 -37.95 0.71 -3.94
CA SER A 904 -36.51 0.44 -3.93
C SER A 904 -35.91 0.40 -5.33
N ARG A 905 -34.61 0.69 -5.42
CA ARG A 905 -33.88 0.74 -6.70
C ARG A 905 -33.99 -0.54 -7.53
N SER A 906 -34.04 -1.70 -6.86
CA SER A 906 -34.22 -3.02 -7.49
C SER A 906 -35.53 -3.14 -8.28
N MET A 907 -36.57 -2.41 -7.88
CA MET A 907 -37.88 -2.41 -8.54
C MET A 907 -37.90 -1.60 -9.85
N ARG A 908 -36.86 -0.78 -10.06
CA ARG A 908 -36.72 0.07 -11.25
C ARG A 908 -37.95 0.95 -11.48
N MET A 909 -38.43 1.60 -10.42
CA MET A 909 -39.63 2.44 -10.43
C MET A 909 -39.46 3.70 -11.28
N GLU A 910 -38.22 4.07 -11.63
CA GLU A 910 -37.93 5.13 -12.60
C GLU A 910 -38.58 4.88 -13.97
N ARG A 911 -38.91 3.62 -14.30
CA ARG A 911 -39.69 3.27 -15.50
C ARG A 911 -41.10 3.88 -15.48
N VAL A 912 -41.73 3.98 -14.31
CA VAL A 912 -43.04 4.61 -14.15
C VAL A 912 -42.92 6.10 -14.42
N VAL A 913 -41.90 6.74 -13.85
CA VAL A 913 -41.59 8.16 -14.06
C VAL A 913 -41.35 8.45 -15.55
N GLN A 914 -40.50 7.67 -16.21
CA GLN A 914 -40.20 7.81 -17.64
C GLN A 914 -41.44 7.61 -18.54
N ALA A 915 -42.32 6.66 -18.19
CA ALA A 915 -43.54 6.41 -18.96
C ALA A 915 -44.56 7.55 -18.84
N LEU A 916 -44.67 8.16 -17.65
CA LEU A 916 -45.49 9.36 -17.45
C LEU A 916 -44.92 10.58 -18.20
N ASP A 917 -43.59 10.71 -18.25
CA ASP A 917 -42.91 11.77 -19.00
C ASP A 917 -43.07 11.60 -20.53
N THR A 918 -43.00 10.37 -21.05
CA THR A 918 -43.09 10.07 -22.51
C THR A 918 -44.51 9.92 -23.05
N GLY A 919 -45.46 9.43 -22.23
CA GLY A 919 -46.88 9.35 -22.58
C GLY A 919 -47.53 10.71 -22.85
N ALA A 920 -46.91 11.79 -22.37
CA ALA A 920 -47.23 13.18 -22.70
C ALA A 920 -46.85 13.57 -24.13
N ALA A 921 -45.84 12.93 -24.74
CA ALA A 921 -45.40 13.24 -26.11
C ALA A 921 -46.20 12.48 -27.19
N VAL A 922 -46.72 11.29 -26.88
CA VAL A 922 -47.41 10.43 -27.87
C VAL A 922 -48.86 10.87 -28.15
N ARG A 923 -49.44 11.75 -27.33
CA ARG A 923 -50.84 12.21 -27.48
C ARG A 923 -51.00 13.56 -28.20
N GLY A 924 -49.90 14.19 -28.62
CA GLY A 924 -49.89 15.51 -29.29
C GLY A 924 -49.74 15.48 -30.81
N GLY A 925 -49.74 14.31 -31.45
CA GLY A 925 -49.55 14.17 -32.90
C GLY A 925 -50.68 13.41 -33.57
N ASP A 926 -51.72 14.13 -33.99
CA ASP A 926 -52.49 13.72 -35.16
C ASP A 926 -51.57 13.87 -36.39
N HIS A 927 -50.95 12.76 -36.81
CA HIS A 927 -50.45 12.62 -38.17
C HIS A 927 -51.26 11.54 -38.87
N ALA A 928 -52.32 11.99 -39.53
CA ALA A 928 -52.73 11.42 -40.79
C ALA A 928 -51.60 11.64 -41.83
N ALA A 929 -51.33 10.57 -42.59
CA ALA A 929 -50.44 10.43 -43.74
C ALA A 929 -48.93 10.38 -43.46
#